data_AF-A0A1W6LK66-F1
#
_entry.id   AF-A0A1W6LK66-F1
#
_cell.length_a   1.000
_cell.length_b   1.000
_cell.length_c   1.000
_cell.angle_alpha   90.00
_cell.angle_beta   90.00
_cell.angle_gamma   90.00
#
_symmetry.space_group_name_H-M   'P 1'
#
loop_
_entity.id
_entity.type
_entity.pdbx_description
1 polymer ?
#
loop_
_entity_poly.entity_id
_entity_poly.type
_entity_poly.pdbx_seq_one_letter_code
_entity_poly.pdbx_strand_id
1 'polypeptide(L)'
;MKKYALMILALGFVAAGAFALGWTGDNTDENREALWNDPNNWGGTLPTINSNLWITNNAPVNIIIEDGVDAVGQRIMLGNGGGDWVATVESGASLTIKEHGWAGKWWNEQHNGLRVNGGDVNFMGTNPLDGYVFQVNPHGNSSGNFLEINGGYSFFNGSVRSAAWGNSTTLFTMTGGELEVNGDFYGQSGVMTTDISGGHMDVQGSFWIKQWDGDGRTGVANFTGGLTEAYDFQLAPNDANVDAVVDGAYLLGSDTFKVTSGGDCTLDLLSGVIDASIFRYDEAGESSTFTTSLGEGIIYADRFGYDSEEYPSYDAELTDDYTDVVGDIVDGDISAGAAGDDVYFAYYPESAEGRSDDFYVLSGKEPAVAQAVSPYDEQKYVSTAMTTVQWSNAPAVSPVGAGGEAVTVDTSSQSANVISYEVYLGTDKMAVATDSGSGSSTYQNNVMGSTSLDISSVTLEDNTVYFWRVDSVMSDASVVKGRLNKFVTGTEPAGELAYHWKFDGSTTDEIESVTAAPFGGGAPQFVDGFDGQAYKFEPDFSDPENPLYNFLTVGGTSDDNLFRFGYTVTAWVNKLPGNWSAIFQKQDRVEGEPWKGWVCSLNGSDVPVTAVRDYGEITAETAVNDGEWHFVAWSYDAVKNQIAVYVDGQIENKAQVSDSYADPSESNFFIGAAINDGEPASLFTGKLDDLKIYHNALDVVEVAQVYTEAKPGETICLGPVGPMDFNEDCQVNLEDYAMMAMDWQLCNLIPVEDCE
;
A
#
# COMPACT_ATOMS: atom_id res chain seq x y z
N MET A 1 -16.26 -6.71 11.59
CA MET A 1 -17.44 -7.03 10.75
C MET A 1 -18.82 -6.73 11.39
N LYS A 2 -19.11 -5.47 11.76
CA LYS A 2 -20.48 -4.93 11.95
C LYS A 2 -20.43 -3.39 11.80
N LYS A 3 -20.14 -2.85 10.61
CA LYS A 3 -20.17 -1.37 10.41
C LYS A 3 -20.68 -0.85 9.05
N TYR A 4 -21.05 -1.68 8.08
CA TYR A 4 -21.49 -1.19 6.76
C TYR A 4 -22.85 -1.72 6.30
N ALA A 5 -23.91 -1.39 7.04
CA ALA A 5 -25.27 -1.65 6.56
C ALA A 5 -26.28 -0.68 7.18
N LEU A 6 -26.36 0.55 6.66
CA LEU A 6 -27.60 1.30 6.41
C LEU A 6 -27.27 2.73 5.94
N MET A 7 -27.36 3.03 4.64
CA MET A 7 -27.74 4.37 4.15
C MET A 7 -28.10 4.30 2.66
N ILE A 8 -29.27 3.73 2.35
CA ILE A 8 -29.96 3.96 1.08
C ILE A 8 -31.44 4.23 1.39
N LEU A 9 -31.98 5.28 0.74
CA LEU A 9 -33.38 5.79 0.68
C LEU A 9 -33.72 6.99 1.58
N ALA A 10 -33.74 8.19 0.97
CA ALA A 10 -34.98 8.83 0.52
C ALA A 10 -34.69 10.18 -0.19
N LEU A 11 -34.65 10.17 -1.52
CA LEU A 11 -34.69 11.38 -2.35
C LEU A 11 -36.14 11.86 -2.45
N GLY A 12 -36.48 12.92 -1.72
CA GLY A 12 -37.72 13.68 -1.88
C GLY A 12 -37.37 15.15 -2.11
N PHE A 13 -37.47 15.61 -3.35
CA PHE A 13 -37.37 17.02 -3.71
C PHE A 13 -38.42 17.84 -2.95
N VAL A 14 -37.99 18.73 -2.04
CA VAL A 14 -38.80 19.85 -1.54
C VAL A 14 -38.03 21.13 -1.82
N ALA A 15 -38.68 22.07 -2.50
CA ALA A 15 -38.11 23.33 -2.95
C ALA A 15 -37.61 24.19 -1.77
N ALA A 16 -36.45 24.80 -1.97
CA ALA A 16 -35.72 25.61 -1.00
C ALA A 16 -36.44 26.91 -0.62
N GLY A 17 -36.47 27.19 0.68
CA GLY A 17 -36.64 28.54 1.23
C GLY A 17 -35.51 28.78 2.24
N ALA A 18 -34.78 29.88 2.09
CA ALA A 18 -33.85 30.32 3.12
C ALA A 18 -34.65 30.72 4.37
N PHE A 19 -34.50 29.97 5.46
CA PHE A 19 -35.01 30.38 6.77
C PHE A 19 -33.97 31.30 7.41
N ALA A 20 -34.19 32.62 7.30
CA ALA A 20 -33.54 33.57 8.20
C ALA A 20 -34.31 33.52 9.53
N LEU A 21 -33.75 32.86 10.53
CA LEU A 21 -34.34 32.82 11.87
C LEU A 21 -34.07 34.16 12.57
N GLY A 22 -35.13 34.95 12.75
CA GLY A 22 -35.14 36.03 13.73
C GLY A 22 -35.36 35.41 15.12
N TRP A 23 -34.28 35.22 15.87
CA TRP A 23 -34.32 34.77 17.26
C TRP A 23 -35.04 35.83 18.10
N THR A 24 -36.05 35.44 18.88
CA THR A 24 -36.89 36.36 19.69
C THR A 24 -36.57 36.30 21.19
N GLY A 25 -35.44 35.70 21.58
CA GLY A 25 -34.97 35.66 22.97
C GLY A 25 -34.27 36.96 23.40
N ASP A 26 -34.63 37.47 24.57
CA ASP A 26 -34.19 38.76 25.13
C ASP A 26 -32.66 38.94 25.16
N ASN A 27 -32.20 40.18 24.97
CA ASN A 27 -30.93 40.49 24.33
C ASN A 27 -29.78 40.92 25.28
N THR A 28 -29.56 40.23 26.42
CA THR A 28 -28.70 40.78 27.50
C THR A 28 -27.61 39.90 28.12
N ASP A 29 -27.46 38.61 27.78
CA ASP A 29 -26.40 37.78 28.39
C ASP A 29 -25.17 37.62 27.48
N GLU A 30 -23.99 37.81 28.07
CA GLU A 30 -22.68 37.95 27.41
C GLU A 30 -22.01 36.62 27.02
N ASN A 31 -22.60 35.46 27.30
CA ASN A 31 -22.13 34.13 26.84
C ASN A 31 -23.31 33.15 26.81
N ARG A 32 -23.97 32.98 25.66
CA ARG A 32 -25.17 32.13 25.57
C ARG A 32 -24.82 30.73 25.06
N GLU A 33 -25.16 29.71 25.85
CA GLU A 33 -25.11 28.30 25.44
C GLU A 33 -26.46 27.89 24.82
N ALA A 34 -26.43 27.25 23.65
CA ALA A 34 -27.59 26.76 22.93
C ALA A 34 -27.46 25.26 22.68
N LEU A 35 -28.14 24.46 23.51
CA LEU A 35 -28.25 23.02 23.31
C LEU A 35 -28.98 22.70 22.01
N TRP A 36 -28.39 21.84 21.17
CA TRP A 36 -28.96 21.47 19.87
C TRP A 36 -30.32 20.79 20.00
N ASN A 37 -30.53 20.00 21.05
CA ASN A 37 -31.74 19.21 21.29
C ASN A 37 -32.89 19.98 21.96
N ASP A 38 -32.73 21.27 22.28
CA ASP A 38 -33.79 22.09 22.90
C ASP A 38 -34.52 22.95 21.84
N PRO A 39 -35.79 22.63 21.49
CA PRO A 39 -36.56 23.39 20.51
C PRO A 39 -36.76 24.87 20.88
N ASN A 40 -36.65 25.23 22.16
CA ASN A 40 -36.76 26.62 22.57
C ASN A 40 -35.57 27.45 22.11
N ASN A 41 -34.37 26.85 22.03
CA ASN A 41 -33.18 27.49 21.47
C ASN A 41 -33.36 27.81 19.99
N TRP A 42 -34.20 27.04 19.29
CA TRP A 42 -34.44 27.16 17.85
C TRP A 42 -35.75 27.87 17.47
N GLY A 43 -36.46 28.48 18.44
CA GLY A 43 -37.72 29.17 18.17
C GLY A 43 -38.91 28.24 17.87
N GLY A 44 -38.83 26.98 18.28
CA GLY A 44 -39.95 26.03 18.34
C GLY A 44 -39.74 24.70 17.61
N THR A 45 -38.84 24.61 16.64
CA THR A 45 -38.56 23.36 15.91
C THR A 45 -37.05 23.20 15.70
N LEU A 46 -36.53 22.00 15.98
CA LEU A 46 -35.12 21.67 15.80
C LEU A 46 -34.70 21.76 14.33
N PRO A 47 -33.42 22.09 14.04
CA PRO A 47 -32.85 21.96 12.71
C PRO A 47 -32.98 20.51 12.23
N THR A 48 -33.26 20.35 10.94
CA THR A 48 -33.35 19.06 10.27
C THR A 48 -32.35 19.00 9.12
N ILE A 49 -32.25 17.85 8.45
CA ILE A 49 -31.33 17.60 7.33
C ILE A 49 -31.36 18.63 6.19
N ASN A 50 -32.46 19.37 6.02
CA ASN A 50 -32.61 20.41 4.99
C ASN A 50 -32.51 21.85 5.55
N SER A 51 -32.14 21.99 6.82
CA SER A 51 -32.04 23.27 7.49
C SER A 51 -30.68 23.90 7.22
N ASN A 52 -30.70 25.15 6.75
CA ASN A 52 -29.52 25.99 6.67
C ASN A 52 -29.38 26.76 7.96
N LEU A 53 -28.34 26.44 8.73
CA LEU A 53 -28.07 27.11 9.98
C LEU A 53 -27.30 28.40 9.70
N TRP A 54 -28.04 29.50 9.58
CA TRP A 54 -27.52 30.85 9.44
C TRP A 54 -27.89 31.64 10.70
N ILE A 55 -26.90 31.94 11.54
CA ILE A 55 -27.16 32.67 12.79
C ILE A 55 -26.72 34.11 12.63
N THR A 56 -27.70 35.01 12.55
CA THR A 56 -27.51 36.43 12.25
C THR A 56 -27.72 37.32 13.48
N ASN A 57 -27.47 36.81 14.69
CA ASN A 57 -27.64 37.60 15.91
C ASN A 57 -26.40 38.46 16.15
N ASN A 58 -26.52 39.55 16.91
CA ASN A 58 -25.38 40.38 17.32
C ASN A 58 -24.73 39.93 18.65
N ALA A 59 -25.26 38.88 19.30
CA ALA A 59 -24.74 38.37 20.57
C ALA A 59 -23.96 37.05 20.35
N PRO A 60 -22.88 36.80 21.10
CA PRO A 60 -22.15 35.52 21.08
C PRO A 60 -23.05 34.31 21.36
N VAL A 61 -22.81 33.19 20.68
CA VAL A 61 -23.52 31.92 20.90
C VAL A 61 -22.56 30.74 20.76
N ASN A 62 -22.59 29.84 21.75
CA ASN A 62 -21.99 28.51 21.67
C ASN A 62 -23.10 27.47 21.48
N ILE A 63 -23.16 26.83 20.31
CA ILE A 63 -24.06 25.71 20.05
C ILE A 63 -23.41 24.45 20.61
N ILE A 64 -24.11 23.75 21.50
CA ILE A 64 -23.60 22.53 22.13
C ILE A 64 -24.42 21.35 21.64
N ILE A 65 -23.73 20.34 21.11
CA ILE A 65 -24.28 19.06 20.72
C ILE A 65 -23.82 18.05 21.76
N GLU A 66 -24.72 17.72 22.68
CA GLU A 66 -24.44 16.88 23.86
C GLU A 66 -24.50 15.39 23.55
N ASP A 67 -23.96 14.58 24.46
CA ASP A 67 -24.00 13.11 24.43
C ASP A 67 -25.41 12.58 24.07
N GLY A 68 -25.44 11.62 23.14
CA GLY A 68 -26.67 11.00 22.65
C GLY A 68 -27.49 11.85 21.68
N VAL A 69 -26.98 13.01 21.23
CA VAL A 69 -27.62 13.85 20.21
C VAL A 69 -27.02 13.58 18.83
N ASP A 70 -27.88 13.22 17.88
CA ASP A 70 -27.55 13.15 16.45
C ASP A 70 -28.02 14.42 15.73
N ALA A 71 -27.15 15.41 15.65
CA ALA A 71 -27.40 16.66 14.96
C ALA A 71 -27.22 16.50 13.44
N VAL A 72 -28.22 16.95 12.67
CA VAL A 72 -28.15 16.91 11.20
C VAL A 72 -28.59 18.25 10.62
N GLY A 73 -27.79 18.78 9.70
CA GLY A 73 -28.07 20.02 8.98
C GLY A 73 -27.64 19.98 7.52
N GLN A 74 -28.14 20.93 6.73
CA GLN A 74 -27.71 21.11 5.34
C GLN A 74 -26.38 21.87 5.28
N ARG A 75 -26.30 22.99 6.00
CA ARG A 75 -25.13 23.88 6.09
C ARG A 75 -25.01 24.47 7.50
N ILE A 76 -23.78 24.77 7.92
CA ILE A 76 -23.50 25.47 9.19
C ILE A 76 -22.64 26.72 8.94
N MET A 77 -23.14 27.89 9.34
CA MET A 77 -22.47 29.18 9.11
C MET A 77 -22.26 29.92 10.44
N LEU A 78 -21.01 30.05 10.87
CA LEU A 78 -20.59 30.62 12.15
C LEU A 78 -19.92 31.99 11.93
N GLY A 79 -20.68 33.08 12.01
CA GLY A 79 -20.12 34.44 12.00
C GLY A 79 -20.89 35.48 11.19
N ASN A 80 -22.15 35.76 11.57
CA ASN A 80 -22.97 36.80 10.91
C ASN A 80 -23.46 37.90 11.88
N GLY A 81 -22.64 38.29 12.87
CA GLY A 81 -22.93 39.38 13.81
C GLY A 81 -21.84 39.57 14.87
N GLY A 82 -21.84 40.69 15.60
CA GLY A 82 -20.69 41.23 16.36
C GLY A 82 -20.14 40.47 17.58
N GLY A 83 -20.37 39.16 17.72
CA GLY A 83 -19.91 38.34 18.86
C GLY A 83 -19.39 36.96 18.43
N ASP A 84 -18.88 36.17 19.38
CA ASP A 84 -18.22 34.87 19.14
C ASP A 84 -19.23 33.76 18.78
N TRP A 85 -18.94 32.98 17.72
CA TRP A 85 -19.81 31.90 17.21
C TRP A 85 -19.11 30.55 17.20
N VAL A 86 -19.47 29.68 18.14
CA VAL A 86 -18.85 28.36 18.29
C VAL A 86 -19.89 27.27 18.13
N ALA A 87 -19.52 26.19 17.44
CA ALA A 87 -20.22 24.91 17.54
C ALA A 87 -19.31 23.92 18.28
N THR A 88 -19.81 23.33 19.36
CA THR A 88 -19.11 22.34 20.18
C THR A 88 -19.82 20.99 20.06
N VAL A 89 -19.09 19.97 19.65
CA VAL A 89 -19.57 18.59 19.54
C VAL A 89 -18.94 17.77 20.65
N GLU A 90 -19.72 17.39 21.65
CA GLU A 90 -19.23 16.65 22.83
C GLU A 90 -19.13 15.15 22.56
N SER A 91 -18.35 14.45 23.38
CA SER A 91 -18.20 13.00 23.33
C SER A 91 -19.55 12.29 23.38
N GLY A 92 -19.75 11.30 22.50
CA GLY A 92 -21.00 10.57 22.37
C GLY A 92 -22.09 11.29 21.56
N ALA A 93 -21.80 12.48 21.04
CA ALA A 93 -22.66 13.22 20.12
C ALA A 93 -22.19 13.07 18.66
N SER A 94 -23.10 13.31 17.71
CA SER A 94 -22.76 13.36 16.29
C SER A 94 -23.29 14.63 15.60
N LEU A 95 -22.50 15.20 14.68
CA LEU A 95 -22.88 16.30 13.81
C LEU A 95 -22.67 15.91 12.35
N THR A 96 -23.76 15.81 11.58
CA THR A 96 -23.71 15.58 10.13
C THR A 96 -24.17 16.81 9.36
N ILE A 97 -23.29 17.37 8.54
CA ILE A 97 -23.57 18.45 7.60
C ILE A 97 -23.55 17.90 6.17
N LYS A 98 -24.68 18.00 5.45
CA LYS A 98 -24.81 17.40 4.11
C LYS A 98 -24.05 18.13 3.01
N GLU A 99 -23.87 19.44 3.14
CA GLU A 99 -23.09 20.24 2.20
C GLU A 99 -21.81 20.72 2.89
N HIS A 100 -21.74 22.00 3.25
CA HIS A 100 -20.52 22.64 3.73
C HIS A 100 -20.75 23.47 5.00
N GLY A 101 -19.64 23.78 5.68
CA GLY A 101 -19.61 24.70 6.80
C GLY A 101 -18.64 25.86 6.59
N TRP A 102 -18.85 26.91 7.37
CA TRP A 102 -18.02 28.10 7.34
C TRP A 102 -17.94 28.75 8.73
N ALA A 103 -16.77 29.24 9.10
CA ALA A 103 -16.56 30.06 10.29
C ALA A 103 -15.73 31.32 9.95
N GLY A 104 -16.14 32.49 10.44
CA GLY A 104 -15.41 33.76 10.26
C GLY A 104 -16.31 34.96 9.95
N LYS A 105 -15.75 36.14 9.67
CA LYS A 105 -16.49 37.28 9.08
C LYS A 105 -15.57 38.33 8.45
N TRP A 106 -16.20 39.20 7.68
CA TRP A 106 -15.72 40.50 7.22
C TRP A 106 -15.90 41.54 8.34
N TRP A 107 -14.88 42.36 8.62
CA TRP A 107 -14.93 43.59 9.46
C TRP A 107 -14.71 43.49 10.99
N ASN A 108 -13.77 42.64 11.45
CA ASN A 108 -13.11 42.66 12.79
C ASN A 108 -13.83 41.90 13.95
N GLU A 109 -14.10 40.61 13.79
CA GLU A 109 -14.76 39.78 14.82
C GLU A 109 -13.84 38.66 15.33
N GLN A 110 -14.09 38.14 16.53
CA GLN A 110 -13.20 37.22 17.23
C GLN A 110 -13.87 35.86 17.52
N HIS A 111 -13.06 34.80 17.67
CA HIS A 111 -13.44 33.47 18.18
C HIS A 111 -14.61 32.71 17.51
N ASN A 112 -14.68 32.70 16.17
CA ASN A 112 -15.62 31.82 15.47
C ASN A 112 -14.96 30.49 15.12
N GLY A 113 -15.63 29.37 15.36
CA GLY A 113 -15.02 28.08 15.10
C GLY A 113 -15.86 26.86 15.40
N LEU A 114 -15.32 25.71 14.98
CA LEU A 114 -15.84 24.39 15.30
C LEU A 114 -14.90 23.73 16.31
N ARG A 115 -15.46 23.23 17.41
CA ARG A 115 -14.78 22.44 18.43
C ARG A 115 -15.38 21.04 18.48
N VAL A 116 -14.52 20.03 18.42
CA VAL A 116 -14.89 18.62 18.59
C VAL A 116 -14.21 18.11 19.84
N ASN A 117 -14.98 17.68 20.83
CA ASN A 117 -14.51 17.17 22.12
C ASN A 117 -14.86 15.68 22.25
N GLY A 118 -14.28 14.83 21.40
CA GLY A 118 -14.56 13.39 21.43
C GLY A 118 -15.81 12.95 20.65
N GLY A 119 -16.56 13.88 20.06
CA GLY A 119 -17.75 13.58 19.26
C GLY A 119 -17.45 13.28 17.79
N ASP A 120 -18.45 12.85 17.04
CA ASP A 120 -18.32 12.51 15.62
C ASP A 120 -18.80 13.65 14.74
N VAL A 121 -17.98 14.11 13.79
CA VAL A 121 -18.34 15.18 12.85
C VAL A 121 -18.19 14.68 11.42
N ASN A 122 -19.21 14.90 10.59
CA ASN A 122 -19.24 14.44 9.21
C ASN A 122 -19.72 15.56 8.30
N PHE A 123 -18.88 16.01 7.38
CA PHE A 123 -19.29 16.89 6.29
C PHE A 123 -19.26 16.13 4.96
N MET A 124 -20.41 16.06 4.28
CA MET A 124 -20.62 15.08 3.19
C MET A 124 -20.57 15.66 1.77
N GLY A 125 -20.53 16.98 1.59
CA GLY A 125 -20.66 17.60 0.26
C GLY A 125 -19.72 18.78 0.04
N THR A 126 -19.57 19.19 -1.22
CA THR A 126 -18.68 20.30 -1.61
C THR A 126 -19.40 21.65 -1.59
N ASN A 127 -18.71 22.73 -1.21
CA ASN A 127 -19.24 24.08 -1.44
C ASN A 127 -19.12 24.45 -2.93
N PRO A 128 -20.24 24.73 -3.63
CA PRO A 128 -20.21 25.03 -5.06
C PRO A 128 -19.58 26.39 -5.41
N LEU A 129 -19.30 27.25 -4.41
CA LEU A 129 -18.74 28.60 -4.63
C LEU A 129 -17.22 28.64 -4.54
N ASP A 130 -16.66 28.04 -3.48
CA ASP A 130 -15.24 28.15 -3.14
C ASP A 130 -14.52 26.79 -3.09
N GLY A 131 -15.22 25.67 -3.30
CA GLY A 131 -14.64 24.32 -3.34
C GLY A 131 -14.41 23.65 -1.98
N TYR A 132 -14.39 24.40 -0.88
CA TYR A 132 -14.11 23.86 0.47
C TYR A 132 -15.34 23.30 1.18
N VAL A 133 -15.23 22.12 1.78
CA VAL A 133 -16.31 21.51 2.56
C VAL A 133 -16.44 22.14 3.95
N PHE A 134 -15.32 22.57 4.55
CA PHE A 134 -15.33 23.41 5.73
C PHE A 134 -14.23 24.46 5.61
N GLN A 135 -14.55 25.70 5.97
CA GLN A 135 -13.54 26.74 5.98
C GLN A 135 -13.66 27.68 7.18
N VAL A 136 -12.53 27.95 7.84
CA VAL A 136 -12.34 29.05 8.77
C VAL A 136 -11.68 30.17 7.98
N ASN A 137 -12.38 31.28 7.73
CA ASN A 137 -11.92 32.31 6.79
C ASN A 137 -12.23 33.77 7.24
N PRO A 138 -11.63 34.25 8.34
CA PRO A 138 -11.77 35.64 8.78
C PRO A 138 -11.02 36.66 7.91
N HIS A 139 -11.56 37.88 7.83
CA HIS A 139 -10.93 39.04 7.17
C HIS A 139 -10.77 40.23 8.12
N GLY A 140 -9.80 41.11 7.83
CA GLY A 140 -9.59 42.38 8.54
C GLY A 140 -8.63 42.24 9.72
N ASN A 141 -9.06 42.64 10.92
CA ASN A 141 -8.31 42.52 12.18
C ASN A 141 -9.03 41.55 13.15
N SER A 142 -9.27 40.32 12.71
CA SER A 142 -10.09 39.33 13.41
C SER A 142 -9.21 38.25 14.04
N SER A 143 -9.32 37.96 15.34
CA SER A 143 -8.40 37.01 16.02
C SER A 143 -9.11 35.83 16.66
N GLY A 144 -8.40 34.70 16.72
CA GLY A 144 -8.79 33.52 17.48
C GLY A 144 -9.91 32.69 16.87
N ASN A 145 -10.15 32.79 15.56
CA ASN A 145 -11.05 31.87 14.84
C ASN A 145 -10.38 30.51 14.70
N PHE A 146 -11.14 29.41 14.80
CA PHE A 146 -10.52 28.09 14.96
C PHE A 146 -11.26 26.92 14.34
N LEU A 147 -10.50 25.86 14.07
CA LEU A 147 -10.97 24.48 13.96
C LEU A 147 -10.18 23.67 14.99
N GLU A 148 -10.88 23.07 15.95
CA GLU A 148 -10.28 22.38 17.09
C GLU A 148 -10.84 20.96 17.20
N ILE A 149 -9.95 19.97 17.16
CA ILE A 149 -10.27 18.55 17.24
C ILE A 149 -9.55 17.95 18.45
N ASN A 150 -10.33 17.71 19.50
CA ASN A 150 -9.88 17.16 20.78
C ASN A 150 -10.43 15.75 20.99
N GLY A 151 -10.10 14.83 20.07
CA GLY A 151 -10.63 13.47 20.07
C GLY A 151 -11.90 13.31 19.23
N GLY A 152 -12.35 12.05 19.12
CA GLY A 152 -13.51 11.67 18.31
C GLY A 152 -13.10 11.39 16.86
N TYR A 153 -14.08 11.31 15.97
CA TYR A 153 -13.86 11.10 14.53
C TYR A 153 -14.43 12.26 13.73
N SER A 154 -13.60 12.92 12.92
CA SER A 154 -14.00 14.02 12.05
C SER A 154 -13.72 13.66 10.59
N PHE A 155 -14.76 13.58 9.78
CA PHE A 155 -14.68 13.31 8.34
C PHE A 155 -15.13 14.50 7.51
N PHE A 156 -14.29 14.91 6.57
CA PHE A 156 -14.54 15.97 5.61
C PHE A 156 -14.45 15.42 4.19
N ASN A 157 -15.59 15.26 3.52
CA ASN A 157 -15.66 14.78 2.14
C ASN A 157 -15.35 15.90 1.13
N GLY A 158 -14.12 16.39 1.14
CA GLY A 158 -13.62 17.49 0.31
C GLY A 158 -12.55 18.31 1.03
N SER A 159 -12.03 19.35 0.38
CA SER A 159 -10.94 20.15 0.94
C SER A 159 -11.36 21.00 2.15
N VAL A 160 -10.50 21.05 3.16
CA VAL A 160 -10.67 21.87 4.37
C VAL A 160 -9.74 23.07 4.28
N ARG A 161 -10.19 24.22 4.77
CA ARG A 161 -9.38 25.45 4.77
C ARG A 161 -9.42 26.17 6.10
N SER A 162 -8.27 26.49 6.65
CA SER A 162 -8.10 27.41 7.77
C SER A 162 -7.22 28.56 7.29
N ALA A 163 -7.85 29.69 6.97
CA ALA A 163 -7.20 30.80 6.30
C ALA A 163 -7.54 32.15 6.92
N ALA A 164 -6.58 33.07 7.02
CA ALA A 164 -6.82 34.43 7.49
C ALA A 164 -6.39 35.47 6.45
N TRP A 165 -7.04 36.64 6.49
CA TRP A 165 -6.73 37.76 5.62
C TRP A 165 -6.52 39.06 6.40
N GLY A 166 -5.55 39.87 5.98
CA GLY A 166 -5.15 41.07 6.69
C GLY A 166 -4.47 40.71 8.02
N ASN A 167 -4.68 41.51 9.09
CA ASN A 167 -4.11 41.20 10.42
C ASN A 167 -4.93 40.15 11.20
N SER A 168 -5.62 39.25 10.50
CA SER A 168 -6.44 38.23 11.15
C SER A 168 -5.59 37.02 11.56
N THR A 169 -6.08 36.23 12.53
CA THR A 169 -5.46 34.97 12.95
C THR A 169 -6.46 33.83 12.92
N THR A 170 -5.97 32.66 12.52
CA THR A 170 -6.69 31.39 12.56
C THR A 170 -5.84 30.33 13.25
N LEU A 171 -6.50 29.44 13.97
CA LEU A 171 -5.88 28.34 14.69
C LEU A 171 -6.49 27.02 14.20
N PHE A 172 -5.67 26.10 13.74
CA PHE A 172 -6.04 24.69 13.68
C PHE A 172 -5.35 23.97 14.82
N THR A 173 -6.11 23.21 15.59
CA THR A 173 -5.58 22.39 16.70
C THR A 173 -6.12 20.99 16.61
N MET A 174 -5.24 20.01 16.79
CA MET A 174 -5.60 18.61 16.94
C MET A 174 -4.82 18.02 18.11
N THR A 175 -5.50 17.62 19.18
CA THR A 175 -4.87 17.07 20.39
C THR A 175 -5.07 15.55 20.53
N GLY A 176 -5.86 14.95 19.65
CA GLY A 176 -6.16 13.52 19.60
C GLY A 176 -7.34 13.22 18.67
N GLY A 177 -7.70 11.94 18.55
CA GLY A 177 -8.79 11.48 17.68
C GLY A 177 -8.33 11.24 16.25
N GLU A 178 -9.31 11.11 15.35
CA GLU A 178 -9.11 10.86 13.93
C GLU A 178 -9.71 12.01 13.11
N LEU A 179 -8.93 12.55 12.17
CA LEU A 179 -9.36 13.53 11.19
C LEU A 179 -9.08 12.98 9.78
N GLU A 180 -10.13 12.76 9.00
CA GLU A 180 -10.03 12.32 7.61
C GLU A 180 -10.52 13.43 6.67
N VAL A 181 -9.70 13.77 5.67
CA VAL A 181 -9.98 14.81 4.67
C VAL A 181 -9.85 14.19 3.28
N ASN A 182 -10.98 13.99 2.60
CA ASN A 182 -11.03 13.50 1.22
C ASN A 182 -10.78 14.64 0.21
N GLY A 183 -9.62 15.27 0.31
CA GLY A 183 -9.20 16.43 -0.46
C GLY A 183 -7.99 17.08 0.19
N ASP A 184 -7.75 18.35 -0.12
CA ASP A 184 -6.60 19.08 0.43
C ASP A 184 -6.91 19.67 1.81
N PHE A 185 -5.89 19.77 2.64
CA PHE A 185 -5.92 20.60 3.83
C PHE A 185 -5.13 21.89 3.58
N TYR A 186 -5.80 23.04 3.65
CA TYR A 186 -5.17 24.35 3.43
C TYR A 186 -5.06 25.14 4.73
N GLY A 187 -3.84 25.30 5.21
CA GLY A 187 -3.47 26.37 6.12
C GLY A 187 -2.98 27.62 5.38
N GLN A 188 -3.69 28.76 5.44
CA GLN A 188 -3.41 29.90 4.55
C GLN A 188 -3.51 31.32 5.17
N SER A 189 -2.36 31.99 5.30
CA SER A 189 -2.09 33.43 5.56
C SER A 189 -2.72 34.15 6.78
N GLY A 190 -2.05 35.21 7.25
CA GLY A 190 -2.18 35.80 8.58
C GLY A 190 -1.12 35.25 9.56
N VAL A 191 -1.31 35.40 10.87
CA VAL A 191 -0.64 34.51 11.84
C VAL A 191 -1.54 33.28 11.94
N MET A 192 -1.22 32.26 11.14
CA MET A 192 -1.87 30.96 11.26
C MET A 192 -0.98 30.06 12.10
N THR A 193 -1.57 29.37 13.06
CA THR A 193 -0.92 28.31 13.81
C THR A 193 -1.67 27.00 13.55
N THR A 194 -0.93 25.98 13.12
CA THR A 194 -1.39 24.60 13.05
C THR A 194 -0.66 23.85 14.14
N ASP A 195 -1.37 23.42 15.18
CA ASP A 195 -0.80 22.65 16.28
C ASP A 195 -1.43 21.26 16.30
N ILE A 196 -0.66 20.25 15.89
CA ILE A 196 -1.05 18.84 15.97
C ILE A 196 -0.21 18.24 17.08
N SER A 197 -0.82 17.87 18.21
CA SER A 197 -0.10 17.33 19.37
C SER A 197 -0.42 15.86 19.65
N GLY A 198 -1.06 15.18 18.69
CA GLY A 198 -1.53 13.81 18.83
C GLY A 198 -2.72 13.49 17.94
N GLY A 199 -3.10 12.22 17.88
CA GLY A 199 -4.15 11.73 17.00
C GLY A 199 -3.65 11.38 15.59
N HIS A 200 -4.58 10.97 14.74
CA HIS A 200 -4.34 10.54 13.36
C HIS A 200 -5.04 11.47 12.39
N MET A 201 -4.27 12.22 11.61
CA MET A 201 -4.77 13.04 10.53
C MET A 201 -4.44 12.38 9.19
N ASP A 202 -5.44 12.12 8.38
CA ASP A 202 -5.34 11.51 7.05
C ASP A 202 -5.89 12.49 6.00
N VAL A 203 -5.00 13.04 5.18
CA VAL A 203 -5.32 13.96 4.09
C VAL A 203 -5.09 13.25 2.77
N GLN A 204 -6.17 12.91 2.06
CA GLN A 204 -6.07 12.20 0.78
C GLN A 204 -5.50 13.06 -0.36
N GLY A 205 -5.55 14.39 -0.22
CA GLY A 205 -4.88 15.34 -1.09
C GLY A 205 -3.60 15.90 -0.46
N SER A 206 -3.28 17.14 -0.78
CA SER A 206 -2.07 17.78 -0.25
C SER A 206 -2.34 18.51 1.08
N PHE A 207 -1.38 18.46 1.99
CA PHE A 207 -1.33 19.27 3.21
C PHE A 207 -0.49 20.52 2.96
N TRP A 208 -1.14 21.69 2.98
CA TRP A 208 -0.52 22.97 2.66
C TRP A 208 -0.41 23.85 3.89
N ILE A 209 0.78 24.42 4.10
CA ILE A 209 0.97 25.57 4.97
C ILE A 209 1.59 26.69 4.15
N LYS A 210 0.78 27.71 3.83
CA LYS A 210 1.18 28.79 2.90
C LYS A 210 0.79 30.18 3.37
N GLN A 211 1.52 31.18 2.85
CA GLN A 211 1.21 32.60 3.02
C GLN A 211 0.58 33.15 1.73
N TRP A 212 0.02 34.37 1.81
CA TRP A 212 -0.21 35.21 0.63
C TRP A 212 0.98 36.16 0.46
N ASP A 213 1.48 36.27 -0.77
CA ASP A 213 2.64 37.06 -1.15
C ASP A 213 2.65 38.46 -0.51
N GLY A 214 3.79 38.85 0.07
CA GLY A 214 4.11 40.25 0.42
C GLY A 214 3.61 40.79 1.77
N ASP A 215 2.98 39.97 2.63
CA ASP A 215 2.45 40.40 3.94
C ASP A 215 3.48 40.34 5.10
N GLY A 216 4.64 39.68 4.91
CA GLY A 216 5.76 39.63 5.85
C GLY A 216 5.49 38.94 7.19
N ARG A 217 4.50 38.04 7.27
CA ARG A 217 4.14 37.28 8.48
C ARG A 217 4.50 35.81 8.33
N THR A 218 4.91 35.19 9.43
CA THR A 218 5.29 33.78 9.46
C THR A 218 4.12 32.88 9.87
N GLY A 219 3.78 31.90 9.04
CA GLY A 219 2.90 30.79 9.41
C GLY A 219 3.63 29.80 10.33
N VAL A 220 2.92 29.17 11.25
CA VAL A 220 3.51 28.21 12.19
C VAL A 220 2.83 26.85 12.06
N ALA A 221 3.62 25.78 11.97
CA ALA A 221 3.14 24.40 11.95
C ALA A 221 3.92 23.55 12.96
N ASN A 222 3.29 23.21 14.08
CA ASN A 222 3.88 22.37 15.11
C ASN A 222 3.25 20.99 15.08
N PHE A 223 4.08 19.96 14.92
CA PHE A 223 3.71 18.56 14.97
C PHE A 223 4.40 17.94 16.20
N THR A 224 3.66 17.80 17.29
CA THR A 224 4.13 17.37 18.62
C THR A 224 3.53 16.01 18.99
N GLY A 225 3.91 14.96 18.27
CA GLY A 225 3.32 13.62 18.37
C GLY A 225 2.16 13.38 17.39
N GLY A 226 1.62 12.16 17.40
CA GLY A 226 0.57 11.73 16.46
C GLY A 226 1.10 11.30 15.08
N LEU A 227 0.19 10.88 14.22
CA LEU A 227 0.44 10.50 12.84
C LEU A 227 -0.29 11.49 11.92
N THR A 228 0.44 12.16 11.04
CA THR A 228 -0.16 12.98 9.98
C THR A 228 0.26 12.41 8.64
N GLU A 229 -0.73 12.14 7.78
CA GLU A 229 -0.53 11.59 6.46
C GLU A 229 -1.10 12.55 5.42
N ALA A 230 -0.40 12.68 4.31
CA ALA A 230 -0.86 13.44 3.17
C ALA A 230 -0.37 12.81 1.87
N TYR A 231 -1.07 13.07 0.76
CA TYR A 231 -0.51 12.75 -0.55
C TYR A 231 0.79 13.52 -0.79
N ASP A 232 0.73 14.84 -0.58
CA ASP A 232 1.88 15.72 -0.53
C ASP A 232 1.89 16.57 0.74
N PHE A 233 3.06 16.83 1.28
CA PHE A 233 3.27 17.95 2.20
C PHE A 233 3.88 19.12 1.43
N GLN A 234 3.30 20.30 1.61
CA GLN A 234 3.84 21.53 1.02
C GLN A 234 3.98 22.61 2.09
N LEU A 235 5.21 22.81 2.53
CA LEU A 235 5.58 23.85 3.47
C LEU A 235 6.14 25.06 2.70
N ALA A 236 5.61 26.25 3.00
CA ALA A 236 6.02 27.55 2.45
C ALA A 236 5.84 27.82 0.93
N PRO A 237 4.79 27.34 0.22
CA PRO A 237 4.66 27.56 -1.21
C PRO A 237 4.29 29.00 -1.57
N ASN A 238 4.93 29.52 -2.61
CA ASN A 238 4.77 30.88 -3.18
C ASN A 238 5.14 32.00 -2.18
N ASP A 239 6.44 32.26 -2.00
CA ASP A 239 6.92 33.43 -1.25
C ASP A 239 6.44 33.57 0.21
N ALA A 240 6.25 32.43 0.88
CA ALA A 240 5.71 32.35 2.22
C ALA A 240 6.77 32.16 3.30
N ASN A 241 6.64 32.87 4.42
CA ASN A 241 7.44 32.59 5.60
C ASN A 241 6.76 31.50 6.45
N VAL A 242 7.44 30.39 6.76
CA VAL A 242 6.88 29.30 7.57
C VAL A 242 7.90 28.76 8.57
N ASP A 243 7.50 28.71 9.84
CA ASP A 243 8.22 28.00 10.89
C ASP A 243 7.51 26.67 11.16
N ALA A 244 8.16 25.56 10.81
CA ALA A 244 7.67 24.21 11.07
C ALA A 244 8.52 23.54 12.15
N VAL A 245 7.87 22.92 13.14
CA VAL A 245 8.52 22.15 14.20
C VAL A 245 7.95 20.74 14.19
N VAL A 246 8.82 19.73 14.20
CA VAL A 246 8.45 18.33 14.35
C VAL A 246 9.13 17.78 15.61
N ASP A 247 8.33 17.36 16.58
CA ASP A 247 8.77 16.81 17.86
C ASP A 247 7.94 15.58 18.23
N GLY A 248 8.46 14.40 17.89
CA GLY A 248 7.88 13.11 18.24
C GLY A 248 6.72 12.67 17.34
N ALA A 249 6.31 13.50 16.38
CA ALA A 249 5.31 13.17 15.38
C ALA A 249 5.88 12.22 14.30
N TYR A 250 4.97 11.52 13.62
CA TYR A 250 5.26 10.77 12.41
C TYR A 250 4.52 11.45 11.25
N LEU A 251 5.26 11.99 10.29
CA LEU A 251 4.72 12.60 9.07
C LEU A 251 4.97 11.65 7.90
N LEU A 252 3.91 11.19 7.24
CA LEU A 252 3.99 10.23 6.14
C LEU A 252 3.43 10.83 4.85
N GLY A 253 4.29 11.17 3.91
CA GLY A 253 3.93 11.67 2.58
C GLY A 253 3.93 10.54 1.55
N SER A 254 2.82 10.28 0.86
CA SER A 254 2.79 9.17 -0.11
C SER A 254 3.47 9.49 -1.45
N ASP A 255 3.61 10.77 -1.80
CA ASP A 255 4.36 11.20 -2.99
C ASP A 255 5.48 12.16 -2.57
N THR A 256 5.17 13.44 -2.36
CA THR A 256 6.22 14.45 -2.12
C THR A 256 6.10 15.12 -0.75
N PHE A 257 7.21 15.19 -0.01
CA PHE A 257 7.41 16.19 1.05
C PHE A 257 8.22 17.34 0.49
N LYS A 258 7.54 18.46 0.21
CA LYS A 258 8.12 19.63 -0.44
C LYS A 258 8.29 20.77 0.56
N VAL A 259 9.50 21.32 0.60
CA VAL A 259 9.78 22.61 1.22
C VAL A 259 10.20 23.61 0.14
N THR A 260 9.42 24.67 -0.03
CA THR A 260 9.67 25.72 -1.04
C THR A 260 10.17 26.99 -0.38
N SER A 261 11.03 27.73 -1.09
CA SER A 261 11.88 28.79 -0.53
C SER A 261 11.63 30.17 -1.16
N GLY A 262 10.44 30.39 -1.71
CA GLY A 262 10.08 31.74 -2.15
C GLY A 262 10.17 32.77 -1.01
N GLY A 263 9.95 32.34 0.23
CA GLY A 263 10.07 33.12 1.48
C GLY A 263 10.92 32.38 2.53
N ASP A 264 11.06 32.94 3.73
CA ASP A 264 11.89 32.35 4.79
C ASP A 264 11.22 31.11 5.41
N CYS A 265 11.81 29.94 5.25
CA CYS A 265 11.28 28.70 5.83
C CYS A 265 12.26 28.06 6.81
N THR A 266 11.78 27.78 8.02
CA THR A 266 12.53 26.98 9.00
C THR A 266 11.85 25.64 9.24
N LEU A 267 12.60 24.55 9.19
CA LEU A 267 12.15 23.22 9.59
C LEU A 267 13.01 22.71 10.75
N ASP A 268 12.46 22.77 11.96
CA ASP A 268 13.10 22.27 13.18
C ASP A 268 12.61 20.84 13.47
N LEU A 269 13.40 19.84 13.08
CA LEU A 269 13.14 18.43 13.33
C LEU A 269 13.78 18.02 14.66
N LEU A 270 13.14 18.40 15.77
CA LEU A 270 13.64 18.16 17.14
C LEU A 270 13.69 16.66 17.47
N SER A 271 12.63 15.93 17.14
CA SER A 271 12.52 14.48 17.25
C SER A 271 11.38 13.97 16.34
N GLY A 272 11.24 12.66 16.13
CA GLY A 272 10.18 12.10 15.28
C GLY A 272 10.66 11.71 13.88
N VAL A 273 9.71 11.47 12.97
CA VAL A 273 9.97 10.90 11.63
C VAL A 273 9.26 11.71 10.56
N ILE A 274 9.97 12.01 9.48
CA ILE A 274 9.39 12.35 8.18
C ILE A 274 9.70 11.19 7.24
N ASP A 275 8.69 10.63 6.59
CA ASP A 275 8.81 9.48 5.68
C ASP A 275 8.06 9.83 4.40
N ALA A 276 8.76 9.93 3.28
CA ALA A 276 8.17 10.35 2.01
C ALA A 276 8.79 9.62 0.81
N SER A 277 8.02 9.41 -0.25
CA SER A 277 8.59 8.84 -1.48
C SER A 277 9.64 9.78 -2.07
N ILE A 278 9.36 11.09 -2.06
CA ILE A 278 10.29 12.12 -2.50
C ILE A 278 10.39 13.22 -1.45
N PHE A 279 11.60 13.48 -0.95
CA PHE A 279 11.89 14.69 -0.19
C PHE A 279 12.49 15.74 -1.12
N ARG A 280 11.79 16.87 -1.28
CA ARG A 280 12.18 17.96 -2.18
C ARG A 280 12.41 19.25 -1.44
N TYR A 281 13.45 19.96 -1.88
CA TYR A 281 13.71 21.34 -1.51
C TYR A 281 13.92 22.15 -2.80
N ASP A 282 13.33 23.34 -2.89
CA ASP A 282 13.58 24.27 -4.00
C ASP A 282 14.59 25.34 -3.53
N GLU A 283 15.54 25.76 -4.38
CA GLU A 283 16.52 26.80 -4.06
C GLU A 283 15.83 28.15 -3.81
N ALA A 284 16.23 28.84 -2.75
CA ALA A 284 15.75 30.17 -2.45
C ALA A 284 16.07 31.12 -3.62
N GLY A 285 15.11 31.95 -4.02
CA GLY A 285 15.48 33.15 -4.78
C GLY A 285 16.51 33.97 -3.99
N GLU A 286 17.30 34.84 -4.64
CA GLU A 286 18.44 35.59 -4.04
C GLU A 286 18.16 36.37 -2.72
N SER A 287 16.91 36.41 -2.23
CA SER A 287 16.45 37.12 -1.04
C SER A 287 15.79 36.28 0.06
N SER A 288 15.73 34.95 -0.06
CA SER A 288 15.01 34.07 0.88
C SER A 288 15.97 33.12 1.61
N THR A 289 15.61 32.67 2.81
CA THR A 289 16.42 31.74 3.60
C THR A 289 15.69 30.44 3.90
N PHE A 290 16.36 29.31 3.70
CA PHE A 290 15.89 28.01 4.16
C PHE A 290 16.85 27.49 5.22
N THR A 291 16.33 27.14 6.39
CA THR A 291 17.15 26.52 7.45
C THR A 291 16.46 25.30 8.01
N THR A 292 17.11 24.14 7.89
CA THR A 292 16.71 22.92 8.56
C THR A 292 17.63 22.63 9.74
N SER A 293 17.03 22.36 10.89
CA SER A 293 17.72 21.98 12.12
C SER A 293 17.36 20.54 12.45
N LEU A 294 18.35 19.65 12.41
CA LEU A 294 18.18 18.22 12.66
C LEU A 294 18.58 17.88 14.09
N GLY A 295 17.60 17.73 14.98
CA GLY A 295 17.79 17.22 16.33
C GLY A 295 17.96 15.70 16.35
N GLU A 296 17.13 15.02 17.14
CA GLU A 296 17.08 13.55 17.21
C GLU A 296 16.13 12.95 16.16
N GLY A 297 15.48 13.77 15.34
CA GLY A 297 14.57 13.26 14.32
C GLY A 297 15.28 12.72 13.09
N ILE A 298 14.50 12.03 12.27
CA ILE A 298 14.98 11.33 11.09
C ILE A 298 14.07 11.59 9.89
N ILE A 299 14.68 11.75 8.73
CA ILE A 299 13.99 11.86 7.45
C ILE A 299 14.34 10.61 6.64
N TYR A 300 13.31 9.87 6.23
CA TYR A 300 13.39 8.80 5.24
C TYR A 300 12.85 9.33 3.92
N ALA A 301 13.58 9.08 2.83
CA ALA A 301 13.04 9.30 1.51
C ALA A 301 13.51 8.27 0.50
N ASP A 302 12.63 7.80 -0.38
CA ASP A 302 13.06 6.89 -1.45
C ASP A 302 13.90 7.63 -2.49
N ARG A 303 13.61 8.92 -2.68
CA ARG A 303 14.40 9.84 -3.50
C ARG A 303 14.56 11.21 -2.83
N PHE A 304 15.72 11.81 -3.03
CA PHE A 304 15.95 13.24 -2.80
C PHE A 304 16.01 13.93 -4.17
N GLY A 305 15.41 15.12 -4.29
CA GLY A 305 15.36 15.80 -5.59
C GLY A 305 15.36 17.33 -5.49
N TYR A 306 15.83 17.94 -6.58
CA TYR A 306 16.00 19.37 -6.81
C TYR A 306 15.28 19.80 -8.11
N ASP A 307 14.71 21.02 -8.17
CA ASP A 307 14.15 21.59 -9.40
C ASP A 307 15.22 22.39 -10.16
N SER A 308 15.73 21.84 -11.26
CA SER A 308 16.34 22.69 -12.28
C SER A 308 15.20 23.23 -13.16
N GLU A 309 15.10 24.55 -13.30
CA GLU A 309 14.05 25.29 -14.04
C GLU A 309 13.75 24.80 -15.49
N GLU A 310 14.41 23.76 -15.99
CA GLU A 310 14.37 23.30 -17.38
C GLU A 310 13.30 22.22 -17.69
N TYR A 311 12.67 21.55 -16.71
CA TYR A 311 11.72 20.46 -17.04
C TYR A 311 10.51 20.25 -16.08
N PRO A 312 9.31 20.77 -16.43
CA PRO A 312 8.09 20.61 -15.63
C PRO A 312 7.32 19.29 -15.85
N SER A 313 7.94 18.26 -16.43
CA SER A 313 7.31 16.96 -16.68
C SER A 313 7.97 15.88 -15.84
N TYR A 314 7.19 15.30 -14.91
CA TYR A 314 7.30 14.16 -13.98
C TYR A 314 8.47 13.14 -14.02
N ASP A 315 9.57 13.36 -14.73
CA ASP A 315 10.66 12.39 -14.88
C ASP A 315 11.98 13.02 -15.33
N ALA A 316 12.09 14.35 -15.26
CA ALA A 316 13.29 15.02 -15.72
C ALA A 316 14.34 15.05 -14.61
N GLU A 317 15.29 14.13 -14.76
CA GLU A 317 16.57 14.10 -14.07
C GLU A 317 16.45 14.27 -12.56
N LEU A 318 15.75 13.33 -11.93
CA LEU A 318 16.21 12.78 -10.64
C LEU A 318 17.59 12.15 -10.90
N THR A 319 18.60 12.97 -11.15
CA THR A 319 19.98 12.50 -11.07
C THR A 319 20.17 12.04 -9.63
N ASP A 320 20.91 10.97 -9.44
CA ASP A 320 21.54 10.64 -8.16
C ASP A 320 22.55 11.74 -7.75
N ASP A 321 22.23 13.03 -7.94
CA ASP A 321 23.04 14.19 -7.57
C ASP A 321 22.85 14.46 -6.08
N TYR A 322 23.44 13.55 -5.31
CA TYR A 322 23.74 13.72 -3.89
C TYR A 322 24.49 15.02 -3.58
N THR A 323 25.05 15.67 -4.60
CA THR A 323 25.91 16.84 -4.50
C THR A 323 25.17 18.05 -3.97
N ASP A 324 23.88 18.22 -4.29
CA ASP A 324 23.14 19.40 -3.89
C ASP A 324 22.71 19.32 -2.41
N VAL A 325 22.12 18.21 -1.95
CA VAL A 325 21.77 18.01 -0.52
C VAL A 325 23.01 18.13 0.36
N VAL A 326 24.14 17.58 -0.11
CA VAL A 326 25.39 17.67 0.61
C VAL A 326 25.98 19.09 0.55
N GLY A 327 25.77 19.80 -0.56
CA GLY A 327 26.06 21.22 -0.70
C GLY A 327 25.36 22.04 0.39
N ASP A 328 24.06 21.85 0.58
CA ASP A 328 23.28 22.56 1.59
C ASP A 328 23.73 22.25 3.03
N ILE A 329 24.17 21.02 3.30
CA ILE A 329 24.78 20.65 4.59
C ILE A 329 26.10 21.41 4.80
N VAL A 330 26.91 21.55 3.75
CA VAL A 330 28.20 22.25 3.81
C VAL A 330 28.02 23.77 3.92
N ASP A 331 27.03 24.32 3.22
CA ASP A 331 26.69 25.74 3.22
C ASP A 331 25.94 26.16 4.50
N GLY A 332 25.41 25.18 5.25
CA GLY A 332 24.82 25.35 6.57
C GLY A 332 23.32 25.59 6.57
N ASP A 333 22.67 25.43 5.41
CA ASP A 333 21.22 25.48 5.25
C ASP A 333 20.56 24.23 5.86
N ILE A 334 21.28 23.10 5.89
CA ILE A 334 20.94 21.93 6.70
C ILE A 334 22.00 21.77 7.78
N SER A 335 21.59 21.84 9.06
CA SER A 335 22.51 21.80 10.20
C SER A 335 22.01 20.89 11.31
N ALA A 336 22.94 20.40 12.13
CA ALA A 336 22.58 19.67 13.34
C ALA A 336 21.96 20.65 14.36
N GLY A 337 20.95 20.20 15.09
CA GLY A 337 20.16 21.04 15.98
C GLY A 337 20.89 21.46 17.26
N ALA A 338 22.00 20.79 17.59
CA ALA A 338 22.89 21.19 18.68
C ALA A 338 24.30 21.51 18.17
N ALA A 339 24.88 22.57 18.72
CA ALA A 339 26.22 23.01 18.35
C ALA A 339 27.28 21.95 18.69
N GLY A 340 27.94 21.42 17.67
CA GLY A 340 28.97 20.39 17.80
C GLY A 340 28.51 18.96 17.52
N ASP A 341 27.21 18.76 17.22
CA ASP A 341 26.70 17.52 16.66
C ASP A 341 26.93 17.48 15.14
N ASP A 342 26.89 16.28 14.56
CA ASP A 342 27.16 16.03 13.14
C ASP A 342 25.86 15.81 12.35
N VAL A 343 25.90 16.04 11.03
CA VAL A 343 24.81 15.65 10.12
C VAL A 343 25.17 14.35 9.40
N TYR A 344 24.21 13.43 9.31
CA TYR A 344 24.34 12.13 8.66
C TYR A 344 23.44 12.09 7.44
N PHE A 345 24.01 11.77 6.28
CA PHE A 345 23.28 11.51 5.05
C PHE A 345 23.77 10.19 4.43
N ALA A 346 22.86 9.25 4.24
CA ALA A 346 23.21 7.88 3.89
C ALA A 346 22.23 7.26 2.91
N TYR A 347 22.78 6.48 1.98
CA TYR A 347 22.02 5.65 1.07
C TYR A 347 22.01 4.21 1.57
N TYR A 348 20.80 3.69 1.72
CA TYR A 348 20.51 2.34 2.15
C TYR A 348 20.03 1.54 0.95
N PRO A 349 20.93 0.78 0.29
CA PRO A 349 20.56 -0.01 -0.86
C PRO A 349 19.66 -1.18 -0.43
N GLU A 350 18.74 -1.51 -1.30
CA GLU A 350 18.07 -2.79 -1.36
C GLU A 350 19.16 -3.86 -1.43
N SER A 351 19.17 -4.70 -0.42
CA SER A 351 20.26 -5.63 -0.18
C SER A 351 19.68 -7.00 0.10
N ALA A 352 19.24 -7.64 -0.99
CA ALA A 352 18.65 -8.97 -1.08
C ALA A 352 17.16 -9.09 -0.70
N GLU A 353 16.62 -10.24 -1.08
CA GLU A 353 15.23 -10.72 -1.09
C GLU A 353 14.35 -10.20 0.06
N GLY A 354 13.26 -9.52 -0.28
CA GLY A 354 12.21 -9.12 0.66
C GLY A 354 12.58 -7.97 1.59
N ARG A 355 13.46 -7.04 1.23
CA ARG A 355 13.67 -5.80 2.01
C ARG A 355 12.82 -4.65 1.45
N SER A 356 12.64 -3.60 2.23
CA SER A 356 12.06 -2.35 1.70
C SER A 356 12.91 -1.83 0.54
N ASP A 357 12.29 -1.11 -0.38
CA ASP A 357 12.94 -0.41 -1.50
C ASP A 357 14.17 0.39 -1.07
N ASP A 358 15.02 0.71 -2.05
CA ASP A 358 16.09 1.69 -1.90
C ASP A 358 15.59 2.96 -1.21
N PHE A 359 16.32 3.43 -0.20
CA PHE A 359 16.00 4.69 0.45
C PHE A 359 17.21 5.42 1.00
N TYR A 360 16.97 6.68 1.31
CA TYR A 360 17.91 7.62 1.88
C TYR A 360 17.49 8.02 3.28
N VAL A 361 18.49 8.35 4.09
CA VAL A 361 18.31 8.81 5.45
C VAL A 361 19.07 10.10 5.67
N LEU A 362 18.40 11.10 6.24
CA LEU A 362 18.99 12.33 6.74
C LEU A 362 18.66 12.48 8.24
N SER A 363 19.68 12.70 9.08
CA SER A 363 19.51 12.86 10.54
C SER A 363 20.64 13.67 11.18
N GLY A 364 20.36 14.27 12.35
CA GLY A 364 21.35 14.96 13.19
C GLY A 364 22.08 14.05 14.18
N LYS A 365 21.75 12.75 14.20
CA LYS A 365 22.45 11.72 14.98
C LYS A 365 22.69 10.47 14.14
N GLU A 366 23.61 9.61 14.58
CA GLU A 366 23.88 8.34 13.89
C GLU A 366 22.57 7.53 13.82
N PRO A 367 22.01 7.31 12.62
CA PRO A 367 20.66 6.82 12.51
C PRO A 367 20.56 5.29 12.67
N ALA A 368 21.66 4.53 12.51
CA ALA A 368 21.74 3.08 12.72
C ALA A 368 20.42 2.33 12.39
N VAL A 369 19.95 2.44 11.14
CA VAL A 369 18.57 2.08 10.77
C VAL A 369 18.47 0.58 10.50
N ALA A 370 17.60 -0.12 11.24
CA ALA A 370 17.20 -1.48 10.89
C ALA A 370 16.24 -1.46 9.71
N GLN A 371 16.52 -2.22 8.65
CA GLN A 371 15.58 -2.33 7.53
C GLN A 371 14.68 -3.53 7.74
N ALA A 372 13.38 -3.31 7.74
CA ALA A 372 12.41 -4.38 7.66
C ALA A 372 12.74 -5.31 6.49
N VAL A 373 12.81 -6.61 6.76
CA VAL A 373 12.65 -7.60 5.70
C VAL A 373 11.15 -7.71 5.56
N SER A 374 10.61 -6.83 4.71
CA SER A 374 9.22 -6.92 4.35
C SER A 374 8.94 -8.35 3.86
N PRO A 375 7.91 -9.02 4.35
CA PRO A 375 7.31 -10.12 3.60
C PRO A 375 6.57 -9.53 2.38
N TYR A 376 7.30 -8.74 1.56
CA TYR A 376 7.02 -8.09 0.28
C TYR A 376 6.51 -6.64 0.23
N ASP A 377 7.11 -5.92 -0.71
CA ASP A 377 6.60 -4.76 -1.44
C ASP A 377 5.15 -5.00 -1.95
N GLU A 378 4.40 -3.94 -2.22
CA GLU A 378 2.95 -3.71 -2.05
C GLU A 378 1.94 -4.72 -2.64
N GLN A 379 2.36 -5.84 -3.23
CA GLN A 379 1.52 -6.79 -3.98
C GLN A 379 1.49 -8.24 -3.46
N LYS A 380 2.24 -8.60 -2.40
CA LYS A 380 2.22 -9.97 -1.87
C LYS A 380 1.46 -10.07 -0.54
N TYR A 381 0.56 -11.04 -0.47
CA TYR A 381 -0.21 -11.34 0.74
C TYR A 381 0.56 -12.36 1.59
N VAL A 382 0.54 -12.15 2.90
CA VAL A 382 1.21 -12.97 3.91
C VAL A 382 0.24 -14.01 4.45
N SER A 383 0.64 -15.28 4.51
CA SER A 383 -0.22 -16.32 5.09
C SER A 383 -0.60 -15.97 6.54
N THR A 384 -1.86 -16.20 6.94
CA THR A 384 -2.28 -16.13 8.35
C THR A 384 -1.54 -17.14 9.24
N ALA A 385 -0.82 -18.11 8.65
CA ALA A 385 0.07 -19.05 9.34
C ALA A 385 1.50 -18.52 9.56
N MET A 386 1.80 -17.27 9.20
CA MET A 386 3.10 -16.64 9.48
C MET A 386 3.42 -16.70 10.96
N THR A 387 4.62 -17.14 11.30
CA THR A 387 5.08 -17.28 12.69
C THR A 387 6.29 -16.41 13.02
N THR A 388 6.87 -15.68 12.07
CA THR A 388 8.07 -14.89 12.32
C THR A 388 8.13 -13.66 11.42
N VAL A 389 8.43 -12.49 11.98
CA VAL A 389 8.84 -11.28 11.24
C VAL A 389 10.37 -11.13 11.30
N GLN A 390 11.00 -10.59 10.27
CA GLN A 390 12.46 -10.49 10.14
C GLN A 390 12.90 -9.10 9.68
N TRP A 391 14.13 -8.72 9.98
CA TRP A 391 14.75 -7.46 9.53
C TRP A 391 16.25 -7.66 9.24
N SER A 392 16.89 -6.65 8.65
CA SER A 392 18.34 -6.58 8.50
C SER A 392 18.96 -5.87 9.69
N ASN A 393 20.23 -6.16 9.95
CA ASN A 393 20.94 -5.45 11.01
C ASN A 393 21.03 -3.97 10.70
N ALA A 394 20.86 -3.14 11.73
CA ALA A 394 21.16 -1.73 11.69
C ALA A 394 22.67 -1.51 11.44
N PRO A 395 23.08 -0.98 10.29
CA PRO A 395 24.48 -0.74 9.97
C PRO A 395 24.98 0.57 10.57
N ALA A 396 26.30 0.70 10.74
CA ALA A 396 26.91 1.95 11.18
C ALA A 396 27.04 2.93 10.01
N VAL A 397 26.82 4.22 10.27
CA VAL A 397 26.91 5.29 9.28
C VAL A 397 27.92 6.33 9.75
N SER A 398 28.73 6.85 8.83
CA SER A 398 29.65 7.95 9.12
C SER A 398 28.98 9.30 8.83
N PRO A 399 29.30 10.37 9.59
CA PRO A 399 28.77 11.69 9.33
C PRO A 399 29.31 12.24 8.00
N VAL A 400 28.58 13.20 7.42
CA VAL A 400 28.98 13.88 6.18
C VAL A 400 30.31 14.61 6.43
N GLY A 401 31.36 14.17 5.73
CA GLY A 401 32.68 14.77 5.84
C GLY A 401 32.83 16.04 4.99
N ALA A 402 33.83 16.88 5.29
CA ALA A 402 34.11 18.13 4.56
C ALA A 402 34.39 17.99 3.04
N GLY A 403 34.48 16.75 2.53
CA GLY A 403 34.62 16.43 1.11
C GLY A 403 33.31 16.17 0.37
N GLY A 404 32.19 16.07 1.08
CA GLY A 404 30.85 16.11 0.50
C GLY A 404 30.36 14.83 -0.20
N GLU A 405 30.76 13.64 0.24
CA GLU A 405 30.29 12.38 -0.34
C GLU A 405 29.24 11.71 0.56
N ALA A 406 28.11 11.28 -0.02
CA ALA A 406 27.13 10.43 0.65
C ALA A 406 27.74 9.06 0.99
N VAL A 407 27.36 8.51 2.14
CA VAL A 407 27.87 7.20 2.56
C VAL A 407 26.93 6.10 2.08
N THR A 408 27.39 5.27 1.15
CA THR A 408 26.72 3.98 0.88
C THR A 408 26.95 3.05 2.07
N VAL A 409 25.87 2.49 2.59
CA VAL A 409 25.92 1.73 3.83
C VAL A 409 26.04 0.22 3.59
N ASP A 410 26.95 -0.44 4.32
CA ASP A 410 27.07 -1.91 4.30
C ASP A 410 26.06 -2.55 5.25
N THR A 411 24.90 -2.92 4.70
CA THR A 411 23.78 -3.57 5.41
C THR A 411 24.06 -5.00 5.86
N SER A 412 25.21 -5.58 5.51
CA SER A 412 25.61 -6.92 5.97
C SER A 412 26.23 -6.93 7.37
N SER A 413 26.55 -5.74 7.90
CA SER A 413 27.22 -5.57 9.19
C SER A 413 26.32 -4.87 10.21
N GLN A 414 26.36 -5.32 11.47
CA GLN A 414 25.66 -4.64 12.56
C GLN A 414 26.54 -3.53 13.14
N SER A 415 25.96 -2.35 13.36
CA SER A 415 26.55 -1.30 14.15
C SER A 415 26.87 -1.81 15.56
N ALA A 416 28.12 -1.65 15.99
CA ALA A 416 28.54 -2.03 17.34
C ALA A 416 27.84 -1.23 18.45
N ASN A 417 27.19 -0.11 18.08
CA ASN A 417 26.45 0.73 19.00
C ASN A 417 25.02 0.20 19.25
N VAL A 418 24.46 -0.63 18.38
CA VAL A 418 23.10 -1.17 18.55
C VAL A 418 23.13 -2.37 19.48
N ILE A 419 22.36 -2.32 20.57
CA ILE A 419 22.32 -3.37 21.60
C ILE A 419 21.04 -4.22 21.54
N SER A 420 19.95 -3.69 21.01
CA SER A 420 18.68 -4.41 20.85
C SER A 420 17.74 -3.71 19.86
N TYR A 421 16.63 -4.36 19.53
CA TYR A 421 15.58 -3.80 18.68
C TYR A 421 14.23 -3.81 19.40
N GLU A 422 13.45 -2.73 19.28
CA GLU A 422 12.06 -2.69 19.71
C GLU A 422 11.15 -2.87 18.49
N VAL A 423 10.33 -3.92 18.52
CA VAL A 423 9.45 -4.26 17.41
C VAL A 423 8.00 -4.02 17.81
N TYR A 424 7.30 -3.24 16.98
CA TYR A 424 5.90 -2.88 17.13
C TYR A 424 5.09 -3.52 16.00
N LEU A 425 3.99 -4.20 16.30
CA LEU A 425 3.12 -4.86 15.32
C LEU A 425 1.65 -4.68 15.71
N GLY A 426 0.79 -4.36 14.75
CA GLY A 426 -0.64 -4.18 15.00
C GLY A 426 -1.46 -3.77 13.78
N THR A 427 -2.78 -3.66 13.92
CA THR A 427 -3.70 -3.21 12.86
C THR A 427 -4.00 -1.71 12.92
N ASP A 428 -3.68 -1.06 14.03
CA ASP A 428 -3.79 0.39 14.19
C ASP A 428 -2.48 1.06 13.75
N LYS A 429 -2.55 1.75 12.61
CA LYS A 429 -1.41 2.41 11.97
C LYS A 429 -0.79 3.48 12.86
N MET A 430 -1.60 4.35 13.44
CA MET A 430 -1.14 5.44 14.31
C MET A 430 -0.48 4.87 15.56
N ALA A 431 -1.09 3.87 16.19
CA ALA A 431 -0.52 3.23 17.36
C ALA A 431 0.88 2.68 17.07
N VAL A 432 1.05 1.94 15.96
CA VAL A 432 2.36 1.40 15.56
C VAL A 432 3.34 2.52 15.18
N ALA A 433 2.92 3.55 14.46
CA ALA A 433 3.78 4.65 14.01
C ALA A 433 4.27 5.56 15.15
N THR A 434 3.50 5.68 16.23
CA THR A 434 3.77 6.66 17.30
C THR A 434 4.19 6.06 18.64
N ASP A 435 4.02 4.75 18.87
CA ASP A 435 4.40 4.13 20.14
C ASP A 435 5.86 4.40 20.50
N SER A 436 6.14 4.54 21.79
CA SER A 436 7.45 4.79 22.39
C SER A 436 7.72 3.83 23.57
N GLY A 437 7.04 2.68 23.57
CA GLY A 437 7.13 1.65 24.59
C GLY A 437 6.06 1.74 25.69
N SER A 438 4.94 2.37 25.39
CA SER A 438 3.82 2.59 26.33
C SER A 438 2.72 1.51 26.26
N GLY A 439 2.82 0.57 25.31
CA GLY A 439 1.89 -0.55 25.14
C GLY A 439 0.63 -0.23 24.34
N SER A 440 0.72 0.71 23.40
CA SER A 440 -0.38 1.08 22.50
C SER A 440 -0.47 0.18 21.27
N SER A 441 0.65 -0.42 20.83
CA SER A 441 0.65 -1.43 19.76
C SER A 441 0.11 -2.78 20.24
N THR A 442 -0.51 -3.54 19.33
CA THR A 442 -1.18 -4.81 19.66
C THR A 442 -0.20 -5.92 20.07
N TYR A 443 1.06 -5.81 19.62
CA TYR A 443 2.20 -6.61 20.06
C TYR A 443 3.47 -5.74 20.09
N GLN A 444 4.23 -5.85 21.17
CA GLN A 444 5.52 -5.21 21.36
C GLN A 444 6.50 -6.20 21.97
N ASN A 445 7.72 -6.27 21.43
CA ASN A 445 8.78 -7.06 22.05
C ASN A 445 10.15 -6.39 21.86
N ASN A 446 11.03 -6.60 22.83
CA ASN A 446 12.44 -6.20 22.75
C ASN A 446 13.28 -7.44 22.41
N VAL A 447 14.00 -7.36 21.29
CA VAL A 447 14.80 -8.45 20.76
C VAL A 447 16.29 -8.11 20.88
N MET A 448 17.00 -8.87 21.72
CA MET A 448 18.44 -8.70 21.90
C MET A 448 19.24 -9.53 20.88
N GLY A 449 20.05 -8.86 20.04
CA GLY A 449 21.04 -9.49 19.18
C GLY A 449 20.50 -10.48 18.13
N SER A 450 19.21 -10.43 17.83
CA SER A 450 18.56 -11.22 16.78
C SER A 450 17.84 -10.27 15.82
N THR A 451 17.76 -10.65 14.54
CA THR A 451 17.04 -9.90 13.49
C THR A 451 15.74 -10.59 13.08
N SER A 452 15.18 -11.37 13.99
CA SER A 452 13.89 -12.02 13.83
C SER A 452 13.14 -12.07 15.14
N LEU A 453 11.80 -12.05 15.02
CA LEU A 453 10.87 -12.11 16.13
C LEU A 453 9.81 -13.18 15.85
N ASP A 454 9.73 -14.15 16.76
CA ASP A 454 8.67 -15.15 16.78
C ASP A 454 7.34 -14.51 17.18
N ILE A 455 6.38 -14.55 16.26
CA ILE A 455 5.02 -14.05 16.43
C ILE A 455 3.99 -15.18 16.49
N SER A 456 4.40 -16.43 16.77
CA SER A 456 3.46 -17.57 16.83
C SER A 456 2.36 -17.42 17.89
N SER A 457 2.53 -16.51 18.85
CA SER A 457 1.51 -16.16 19.85
C SER A 457 0.50 -15.12 19.36
N VAL A 458 0.77 -14.46 18.24
CA VAL A 458 -0.11 -13.46 17.62
C VAL A 458 -1.04 -14.18 16.67
N THR A 459 -2.35 -14.02 16.88
CA THR A 459 -3.35 -14.54 15.94
C THR A 459 -3.56 -13.51 14.84
N LEU A 460 -3.12 -13.81 13.62
CA LEU A 460 -3.35 -12.96 12.45
C LEU A 460 -4.75 -13.19 11.88
N GLU A 461 -5.50 -12.11 11.64
CA GLU A 461 -6.80 -12.13 10.99
C GLU A 461 -6.64 -12.25 9.48
N ASP A 462 -7.59 -12.88 8.78
CA ASP A 462 -7.54 -12.99 7.31
C ASP A 462 -7.92 -11.66 6.64
N ASN A 463 -7.40 -11.39 5.44
CA ASN A 463 -7.63 -10.18 4.65
C ASN A 463 -7.45 -8.88 5.46
N THR A 464 -6.43 -8.83 6.31
CA THR A 464 -6.23 -7.74 7.27
C THR A 464 -4.89 -7.06 7.04
N VAL A 465 -4.90 -5.73 7.03
CA VAL A 465 -3.66 -4.94 6.95
C VAL A 465 -3.04 -4.87 8.34
N TYR A 466 -1.79 -5.30 8.45
CA TYR A 466 -0.97 -5.16 9.64
C TYR A 466 0.14 -4.15 9.34
N PHE A 467 0.39 -3.27 10.31
CA PHE A 467 1.49 -2.33 10.33
C PHE A 467 2.53 -2.80 11.33
N TRP A 468 3.79 -2.55 11.02
CA TRP A 468 4.89 -2.83 11.92
C TRP A 468 6.05 -1.85 11.77
N ARG A 469 6.83 -1.70 12.84
CA ARG A 469 7.98 -0.80 12.91
C ARG A 469 9.07 -1.45 13.75
N VAL A 470 10.33 -1.25 13.37
CA VAL A 470 11.49 -1.75 14.10
C VAL A 470 12.38 -0.58 14.48
N ASP A 471 12.55 -0.34 15.77
CA ASP A 471 13.41 0.71 16.28
C ASP A 471 14.73 0.13 16.79
N SER A 472 15.84 0.81 16.50
CA SER A 472 17.17 0.44 16.96
C SER A 472 17.44 1.07 18.33
N VAL A 473 17.79 0.25 19.32
CA VAL A 473 18.20 0.73 20.65
C VAL A 473 19.73 0.78 20.71
N MET A 474 20.27 1.96 20.92
CA MET A 474 21.69 2.25 20.97
C MET A 474 22.28 2.01 22.36
N SER A 475 23.61 1.88 22.45
CA SER A 475 24.35 1.59 23.68
C SER A 475 24.29 2.70 24.73
N ASP A 476 23.97 3.92 24.31
CA ASP A 476 23.70 5.07 25.17
C ASP A 476 22.21 5.18 25.60
N ALA A 477 21.41 4.18 25.24
CA ALA A 477 19.96 4.09 25.42
C ALA A 477 19.12 5.06 24.58
N SER A 478 19.71 5.75 23.60
CA SER A 478 18.93 6.43 22.57
C SER A 478 18.24 5.42 21.66
N VAL A 479 17.09 5.82 21.10
CA VAL A 479 16.28 4.98 20.22
C VAL A 479 16.20 5.66 18.87
N VAL A 480 16.61 4.96 17.82
CA VAL A 480 16.38 5.42 16.45
C VAL A 480 15.11 4.76 15.92
N LYS A 481 14.12 5.59 15.63
CA LYS A 481 12.81 5.14 15.14
C LYS A 481 12.90 4.67 13.69
N GLY A 482 12.42 3.46 13.42
CA GLY A 482 12.40 2.88 12.06
C GLY A 482 11.27 3.39 11.18
N ARG A 483 11.32 3.04 9.89
CA ARG A 483 10.21 3.25 8.94
C ARG A 483 9.00 2.39 9.31
N LEU A 484 7.82 2.93 9.04
CA LEU A 484 6.55 2.23 9.18
C LEU A 484 6.34 1.31 7.97
N ASN A 485 6.17 0.03 8.23
CA ASN A 485 5.96 -0.99 7.22
C ASN A 485 4.53 -1.55 7.31
N LYS A 486 4.02 -2.14 6.23
CA LYS A 486 2.72 -2.80 6.19
C LYS A 486 2.79 -4.15 5.48
N PHE A 487 1.89 -5.06 5.82
CA PHE A 487 1.62 -6.28 5.06
C PHE A 487 0.15 -6.64 5.16
N VAL A 488 -0.37 -7.40 4.18
CA VAL A 488 -1.77 -7.85 4.19
C VAL A 488 -1.81 -9.36 4.37
N THR A 489 -2.60 -9.83 5.33
CA THR A 489 -2.74 -11.25 5.58
C THR A 489 -3.78 -11.91 4.67
N GLY A 490 -3.60 -13.21 4.41
CA GLY A 490 -4.48 -14.02 3.60
C GLY A 490 -4.50 -15.47 4.05
N THR A 491 -5.64 -16.15 3.93
CA THR A 491 -5.72 -17.62 4.04
C THR A 491 -5.35 -18.22 2.69
N GLU A 492 -4.34 -19.09 2.66
CA GLU A 492 -3.95 -19.83 1.45
C GLU A 492 -5.09 -20.79 1.04
N PRO A 493 -5.62 -20.69 -0.19
CA PRO A 493 -6.70 -21.54 -0.68
C PRO A 493 -6.10 -22.86 -1.19
N ALA A 494 -5.66 -23.72 -0.26
CA ALA A 494 -4.97 -24.95 -0.58
C ALA A 494 -5.82 -25.87 -1.48
N GLY A 495 -5.41 -26.01 -2.74
CA GLY A 495 -6.06 -26.89 -3.71
C GLY A 495 -7.40 -26.39 -4.23
N GLU A 496 -7.75 -25.12 -4.02
CA GLU A 496 -8.99 -24.53 -4.54
C GLU A 496 -8.89 -24.29 -6.05
N LEU A 497 -9.85 -24.85 -6.80
CA LEU A 497 -9.99 -24.62 -8.24
C LEU A 497 -10.52 -23.19 -8.48
N ALA A 498 -9.76 -22.42 -9.26
CA ALA A 498 -10.16 -21.12 -9.80
C ALA A 498 -10.96 -21.28 -11.09
N TYR A 499 -10.49 -22.15 -12.00
CA TYR A 499 -11.10 -22.38 -13.31
C TYR A 499 -10.99 -23.84 -13.73
N HIS A 500 -11.98 -24.33 -14.48
CA HIS A 500 -12.03 -25.68 -15.05
C HIS A 500 -12.80 -25.69 -16.39
N TRP A 501 -12.05 -25.75 -17.49
CA TRP A 501 -12.60 -25.99 -18.83
C TRP A 501 -12.48 -27.48 -19.20
N LYS A 502 -13.59 -28.21 -19.10
CA LYS A 502 -13.67 -29.62 -19.51
C LYS A 502 -13.62 -29.82 -21.03
N PHE A 503 -14.11 -28.86 -21.80
CA PHE A 503 -14.28 -29.00 -23.26
C PHE A 503 -15.26 -30.09 -23.73
N ASP A 504 -16.16 -30.53 -22.85
CA ASP A 504 -17.28 -31.45 -23.14
C ASP A 504 -18.42 -30.79 -23.93
N GLY A 505 -18.14 -30.41 -25.19
CA GLY A 505 -19.11 -29.76 -26.07
C GLY A 505 -19.40 -28.30 -25.70
N SER A 506 -18.65 -27.74 -24.76
CA SER A 506 -18.75 -26.35 -24.28
C SER A 506 -17.36 -25.75 -24.05
N THR A 507 -17.23 -24.43 -24.21
CA THR A 507 -16.05 -23.65 -23.79
C THR A 507 -16.33 -22.84 -22.52
N THR A 508 -17.41 -23.16 -21.81
CA THR A 508 -17.74 -22.59 -20.50
C THR A 508 -16.94 -23.28 -19.41
N ASP A 509 -16.31 -22.47 -18.57
CA ASP A 509 -15.67 -22.92 -17.34
C ASP A 509 -16.74 -23.33 -16.31
N GLU A 510 -16.49 -24.40 -15.56
CA GLU A 510 -17.43 -24.99 -14.60
C GLU A 510 -17.45 -24.28 -13.22
N ILE A 511 -16.45 -23.43 -12.92
CA ILE A 511 -16.32 -22.77 -11.61
C ILE A 511 -16.97 -21.39 -11.61
N GLU A 512 -16.47 -20.47 -12.44
CA GLU A 512 -16.92 -19.08 -12.59
C GLU A 512 -18.03 -18.94 -13.64
N SER A 513 -18.38 -20.01 -14.36
CA SER A 513 -19.37 -19.99 -15.45
C SER A 513 -19.02 -19.02 -16.58
N VAL A 514 -17.73 -18.69 -16.75
CA VAL A 514 -17.25 -17.80 -17.81
C VAL A 514 -17.03 -18.59 -19.10
N THR A 515 -17.53 -18.08 -20.22
CA THR A 515 -17.37 -18.72 -21.53
C THR A 515 -16.15 -18.19 -22.25
N ALA A 516 -15.19 -19.07 -22.56
CA ALA A 516 -14.05 -18.75 -23.40
C ALA A 516 -14.50 -18.66 -24.86
N ALA A 517 -14.33 -17.50 -25.49
CA ALA A 517 -14.80 -17.24 -26.85
C ALA A 517 -13.68 -17.52 -27.88
N PRO A 518 -13.98 -18.12 -29.05
CA PRO A 518 -13.01 -18.23 -30.14
C PRO A 518 -12.55 -16.86 -30.62
N PHE A 519 -11.24 -16.61 -30.57
CA PHE A 519 -10.64 -15.37 -31.03
C PHE A 519 -10.68 -15.27 -32.56
N GLY A 520 -11.04 -14.10 -33.09
CA GLY A 520 -11.23 -13.87 -34.53
C GLY A 520 -12.56 -14.42 -35.09
N GLY A 521 -13.40 -15.04 -34.24
CA GLY A 521 -14.66 -15.66 -34.66
C GLY A 521 -14.49 -17.10 -35.15
N GLY A 522 -15.62 -17.81 -35.33
CA GLY A 522 -15.65 -19.23 -35.67
C GLY A 522 -16.44 -20.06 -34.67
N ALA A 523 -16.80 -21.29 -35.07
CA ALA A 523 -17.49 -22.22 -34.17
C ALA A 523 -16.48 -23.11 -33.45
N PRO A 524 -16.59 -23.28 -32.12
CA PRO A 524 -15.80 -24.26 -31.35
C PRO A 524 -15.78 -25.64 -32.01
N GLN A 525 -14.62 -26.28 -32.03
CA GLN A 525 -14.44 -27.62 -32.61
C GLN A 525 -14.16 -28.63 -31.50
N PHE A 526 -15.10 -29.56 -31.29
CA PHE A 526 -14.97 -30.62 -30.30
C PHE A 526 -14.74 -31.98 -30.96
N VAL A 527 -13.82 -32.76 -30.42
CA VAL A 527 -13.46 -34.11 -30.88
C VAL A 527 -13.37 -35.06 -29.68
N ASP A 528 -13.21 -36.37 -29.92
CA ASP A 528 -13.01 -37.33 -28.82
C ASP A 528 -11.76 -36.94 -28.00
N GLY A 529 -11.98 -36.78 -26.70
CA GLY A 529 -11.01 -36.31 -25.71
C GLY A 529 -10.29 -37.42 -24.97
N PHE A 530 -9.55 -37.03 -23.93
CA PHE A 530 -9.04 -37.92 -22.90
C PHE A 530 -10.20 -38.38 -21.99
N ASP A 531 -11.02 -37.44 -21.50
CA ASP A 531 -12.26 -37.71 -20.77
C ASP A 531 -13.42 -36.96 -21.45
N GLY A 532 -14.31 -37.69 -22.12
CA GLY A 532 -15.39 -37.07 -22.89
C GLY A 532 -14.90 -36.45 -24.21
N GLN A 533 -15.08 -35.14 -24.38
CA GLN A 533 -14.66 -34.40 -25.57
C GLN A 533 -13.54 -33.39 -25.27
N ALA A 534 -12.67 -33.17 -26.25
CA ALA A 534 -11.59 -32.19 -26.19
C ALA A 534 -11.81 -31.04 -27.19
N TYR A 535 -11.21 -29.88 -26.90
CA TYR A 535 -11.16 -28.78 -27.86
C TYR A 535 -10.02 -29.00 -28.86
N LYS A 536 -10.34 -28.90 -30.16
CA LYS A 536 -9.37 -29.03 -31.25
C LYS A 536 -8.88 -27.66 -31.71
N PHE A 537 -7.61 -27.38 -31.45
CA PHE A 537 -6.90 -26.19 -31.94
C PHE A 537 -6.26 -26.50 -33.29
N GLU A 538 -6.83 -25.92 -34.34
CA GLU A 538 -6.36 -26.04 -35.72
C GLU A 538 -6.59 -24.70 -36.41
N PRO A 539 -5.57 -23.83 -36.52
CA PRO A 539 -5.72 -22.56 -37.21
C PRO A 539 -5.86 -22.77 -38.72
N ASP A 540 -6.73 -22.00 -39.36
CA ASP A 540 -6.96 -21.99 -40.80
C ASP A 540 -6.63 -20.61 -41.39
N PHE A 541 -5.57 -20.58 -42.20
CA PHE A 541 -5.07 -19.39 -42.90
C PHE A 541 -5.39 -19.40 -44.40
N SER A 542 -6.35 -20.21 -44.83
CA SER A 542 -6.72 -20.32 -46.25
C SER A 542 -7.37 -19.06 -46.82
N ASP A 543 -7.99 -18.23 -45.97
CA ASP A 543 -8.43 -16.87 -46.27
C ASP A 543 -7.51 -15.85 -45.55
N PRO A 544 -6.56 -15.21 -46.25
CA PRO A 544 -5.67 -14.21 -45.66
C PRO A 544 -6.39 -12.95 -45.17
N GLU A 545 -7.60 -12.67 -45.66
CA GLU A 545 -8.38 -11.51 -45.21
C GLU A 545 -9.16 -11.81 -43.91
N ASN A 546 -9.44 -13.08 -43.63
CA ASN A 546 -10.19 -13.53 -42.44
C ASN A 546 -9.59 -14.83 -41.87
N PRO A 547 -8.37 -14.78 -41.30
CA PRO A 547 -7.75 -15.97 -40.72
C PRO A 547 -8.57 -16.47 -39.51
N LEU A 548 -8.78 -17.78 -39.44
CA LEU A 548 -9.41 -18.42 -38.29
C LEU A 548 -8.32 -18.97 -37.38
N TYR A 549 -7.96 -18.23 -36.34
CA TYR A 549 -6.89 -18.62 -35.44
C TYR A 549 -7.26 -19.78 -34.51
N ASN A 550 -8.56 -19.95 -34.20
CA ASN A 550 -9.12 -21.08 -33.47
C ASN A 550 -8.50 -21.33 -32.07
N PHE A 551 -8.06 -20.26 -31.39
CA PHE A 551 -7.73 -20.25 -29.95
C PHE A 551 -8.82 -19.51 -29.17
N LEU A 552 -8.80 -19.59 -27.84
CA LEU A 552 -9.86 -19.04 -26.98
C LEU A 552 -9.36 -17.83 -26.18
N THR A 553 -10.26 -16.87 -25.94
CA THR A 553 -10.06 -15.74 -25.04
C THR A 553 -11.14 -15.71 -23.96
N VAL A 554 -10.76 -15.40 -22.72
CA VAL A 554 -11.66 -15.32 -21.57
C VAL A 554 -11.80 -13.86 -21.14
N GLY A 555 -12.87 -13.20 -21.56
CA GLY A 555 -13.06 -11.78 -21.25
C GLY A 555 -13.31 -11.52 -19.75
N GLY A 556 -12.86 -10.36 -19.26
CA GLY A 556 -13.07 -9.93 -17.88
C GLY A 556 -12.04 -10.47 -16.88
N THR A 557 -10.90 -10.95 -17.39
CA THR A 557 -9.80 -11.54 -16.60
C THR A 557 -8.53 -10.69 -16.66
N SER A 558 -8.64 -9.42 -17.10
CA SER A 558 -7.51 -8.49 -17.16
C SER A 558 -6.85 -8.28 -15.81
N ASP A 559 -7.63 -8.29 -14.73
CA ASP A 559 -7.14 -7.97 -13.39
C ASP A 559 -6.76 -9.24 -12.61
N ASP A 560 -7.09 -10.42 -13.13
CA ASP A 560 -6.84 -11.69 -12.45
C ASP A 560 -5.47 -12.27 -12.84
N ASN A 561 -4.43 -11.86 -12.12
CA ASN A 561 -3.06 -12.33 -12.36
C ASN A 561 -2.69 -13.60 -11.56
N LEU A 562 -3.55 -14.05 -10.63
CA LEU A 562 -3.36 -15.26 -9.81
C LEU A 562 -2.03 -15.32 -9.04
N PHE A 563 -1.42 -14.18 -8.76
CA PHE A 563 -0.12 -14.13 -8.08
C PHE A 563 -0.22 -14.11 -6.54
N ARG A 564 -1.43 -13.92 -5.98
CA ARG A 564 -1.67 -13.76 -4.53
C ARG A 564 -1.06 -14.88 -3.68
N PHE A 565 -1.23 -16.13 -4.10
CA PHE A 565 -0.58 -17.32 -3.51
C PHE A 565 0.14 -18.16 -4.58
N GLY A 566 0.29 -17.59 -5.78
CA GLY A 566 0.71 -18.30 -6.96
C GLY A 566 -0.43 -19.11 -7.59
N TYR A 567 -0.07 -20.03 -8.48
CA TYR A 567 -1.03 -20.77 -9.30
C TYR A 567 -0.51 -22.17 -9.67
N THR A 568 -1.43 -23.02 -10.08
CA THR A 568 -1.13 -24.24 -10.84
C THR A 568 -2.07 -24.33 -12.02
N VAL A 569 -1.53 -24.53 -13.21
CA VAL A 569 -2.30 -24.85 -14.42
C VAL A 569 -2.07 -26.31 -14.76
N THR A 570 -3.14 -27.08 -14.98
CA THR A 570 -3.06 -28.47 -15.44
C THR A 570 -3.86 -28.65 -16.71
N ALA A 571 -3.38 -29.46 -17.65
CA ALA A 571 -4.16 -29.83 -18.84
C ALA A 571 -3.74 -31.20 -19.37
N TRP A 572 -4.69 -31.90 -20.01
CA TRP A 572 -4.37 -32.99 -20.93
C TRP A 572 -4.03 -32.40 -22.29
N VAL A 573 -2.89 -32.81 -22.86
CA VAL A 573 -2.33 -32.30 -24.11
C VAL A 573 -2.16 -33.45 -25.10
N ASN A 574 -2.72 -33.29 -26.31
CA ASN A 574 -2.52 -34.20 -27.43
C ASN A 574 -1.97 -33.43 -28.64
N LYS A 575 -0.73 -33.70 -29.02
CA LYS A 575 -0.01 -32.91 -30.02
C LYS A 575 0.90 -33.79 -30.89
N LEU A 576 1.13 -33.33 -32.13
CA LEU A 576 2.16 -33.85 -33.04
C LEU A 576 3.32 -32.83 -33.16
N PRO A 577 4.50 -33.23 -33.66
CA PRO A 577 5.66 -32.36 -33.66
C PRO A 577 5.42 -31.04 -34.36
N GLY A 578 5.78 -29.93 -33.71
CA GLY A 578 5.48 -28.58 -34.15
C GLY A 578 6.54 -27.55 -33.76
N ASN A 579 6.14 -26.28 -33.82
CA ASN A 579 6.93 -25.16 -33.31
C ASN A 579 6.43 -24.77 -31.91
N TRP A 580 7.16 -23.84 -31.28
CA TRP A 580 6.77 -23.21 -30.03
C TRP A 580 5.29 -22.83 -30.02
N SER A 581 4.58 -23.22 -28.96
CA SER A 581 3.16 -22.91 -28.80
C SER A 581 2.77 -22.65 -27.35
N ALA A 582 1.83 -21.73 -27.11
CA ALA A 582 1.29 -21.45 -25.79
C ALA A 582 0.03 -22.29 -25.54
N ILE A 583 -0.03 -22.93 -24.37
CA ILE A 583 -1.19 -23.69 -23.90
C ILE A 583 -2.14 -22.74 -23.17
N PHE A 584 -1.60 -21.94 -22.26
CA PHE A 584 -2.32 -20.93 -21.50
C PHE A 584 -1.43 -19.70 -21.29
N GLN A 585 -1.99 -18.50 -21.42
CA GLN A 585 -1.24 -17.26 -21.32
C GLN A 585 -2.01 -16.22 -20.50
N LYS A 586 -1.26 -15.58 -19.58
CA LYS A 586 -1.58 -14.36 -18.84
C LYS A 586 -0.35 -13.43 -18.86
N GLN A 587 0.21 -13.24 -20.05
CA GLN A 587 1.39 -12.42 -20.29
C GLN A 587 1.06 -11.17 -21.11
N ASP A 588 1.84 -10.11 -20.96
CA ASP A 588 1.86 -9.00 -21.92
C ASP A 588 3.28 -8.86 -22.48
N ARG A 589 3.36 -8.56 -23.78
CA ARG A 589 4.60 -8.29 -24.47
C ARG A 589 4.38 -7.09 -25.38
N VAL A 590 4.99 -5.98 -25.00
CA VAL A 590 5.05 -4.74 -25.79
C VAL A 590 6.49 -4.53 -26.23
N GLU A 591 6.71 -4.29 -27.53
CA GLU A 591 8.03 -4.02 -28.08
C GLU A 591 8.67 -2.79 -27.40
N GLY A 592 9.84 -2.99 -26.79
CA GLY A 592 10.58 -1.94 -26.08
C GLY A 592 10.35 -1.91 -24.57
N GLU A 593 9.38 -2.66 -24.05
CA GLU A 593 9.06 -2.76 -22.62
C GLU A 593 9.51 -4.12 -22.04
N PRO A 594 9.72 -4.21 -20.71
CA PRO A 594 9.83 -5.47 -20.00
C PRO A 594 8.61 -6.37 -20.22
N TRP A 595 8.81 -7.69 -20.18
CA TRP A 595 7.71 -8.63 -20.29
C TRP A 595 6.95 -8.70 -18.97
N LYS A 596 5.62 -8.86 -19.05
CA LYS A 596 4.75 -8.89 -17.88
C LYS A 596 3.99 -10.21 -17.78
N GLY A 597 3.63 -10.61 -16.57
CA GLY A 597 2.79 -11.77 -16.29
C GLY A 597 3.47 -13.13 -16.53
N TRP A 598 2.71 -14.11 -17.02
CA TRP A 598 3.15 -15.52 -17.06
C TRP A 598 2.54 -16.34 -18.21
N VAL A 599 3.18 -17.46 -18.54
CA VAL A 599 2.72 -18.37 -19.60
C VAL A 599 3.05 -19.84 -19.30
N CYS A 600 2.14 -20.71 -19.73
CA CYS A 600 2.32 -22.15 -19.84
C CYS A 600 2.46 -22.50 -21.32
N SER A 601 3.60 -23.02 -21.75
CA SER A 601 3.91 -23.22 -23.16
C SER A 601 4.62 -24.55 -23.43
N LEU A 602 4.78 -24.86 -24.71
CA LEU A 602 5.65 -25.92 -25.22
C LEU A 602 6.74 -25.26 -26.06
N ASN A 603 8.00 -25.65 -25.87
CA ASN A 603 9.11 -25.07 -26.61
C ASN A 603 9.16 -25.54 -28.08
N GLY A 604 10.21 -25.15 -28.82
CA GLY A 604 10.39 -25.57 -30.22
C GLY A 604 10.65 -27.07 -30.44
N SER A 605 10.79 -27.85 -29.37
CA SER A 605 10.83 -29.33 -29.39
C SER A 605 9.60 -29.95 -28.73
N ASP A 606 8.55 -29.15 -28.50
CA ASP A 606 7.30 -29.51 -27.84
C ASP A 606 7.45 -30.05 -26.41
N VAL A 607 8.50 -29.60 -25.71
CA VAL A 607 8.72 -29.88 -24.28
C VAL A 607 8.03 -28.79 -23.44
N PRO A 608 7.28 -29.12 -22.39
CA PRO A 608 6.63 -28.14 -21.52
C PRO A 608 7.57 -27.10 -20.91
N VAL A 609 7.12 -25.86 -20.87
CA VAL A 609 7.81 -24.68 -20.32
C VAL A 609 6.85 -23.87 -19.46
N THR A 610 7.24 -23.59 -18.22
CA THR A 610 6.61 -22.55 -17.39
C THR A 610 7.51 -21.33 -17.36
N ALA A 611 6.92 -20.15 -17.55
CA ALA A 611 7.63 -18.89 -17.43
C ALA A 611 6.82 -17.87 -16.64
N VAL A 612 7.45 -17.30 -15.62
CA VAL A 612 7.05 -16.06 -14.95
C VAL A 612 7.97 -14.99 -15.54
N ARG A 613 7.41 -14.13 -16.39
CA ARG A 613 8.16 -13.37 -17.39
C ARG A 613 9.09 -12.33 -16.78
N ASP A 614 10.37 -12.37 -17.13
CA ASP A 614 11.51 -11.61 -16.57
C ASP A 614 12.02 -12.08 -15.19
N TYR A 615 11.46 -13.17 -14.63
CA TYR A 615 11.83 -13.67 -13.28
C TYR A 615 12.32 -15.12 -13.28
N GLY A 616 11.76 -15.96 -14.16
CA GLY A 616 12.23 -17.33 -14.30
C GLY A 616 11.49 -18.11 -15.36
N GLU A 617 12.23 -18.93 -16.08
CA GLU A 617 11.72 -19.88 -17.06
C GLU A 617 12.42 -21.22 -16.87
N ILE A 618 11.64 -22.30 -16.78
CA ILE A 618 12.16 -23.66 -16.79
C ILE A 618 11.46 -24.49 -17.85
N THR A 619 12.21 -25.45 -18.38
CA THR A 619 11.74 -26.45 -19.34
C THR A 619 11.75 -27.82 -18.68
N ALA A 620 10.74 -28.64 -18.97
CA ALA A 620 10.70 -30.04 -18.58
C ALA A 620 11.75 -30.87 -19.37
N GLU A 621 11.73 -32.19 -19.25
CA GLU A 621 12.65 -33.09 -19.97
C GLU A 621 11.94 -33.84 -21.11
N THR A 622 10.66 -34.17 -20.92
CA THR A 622 9.88 -35.02 -21.83
C THR A 622 9.07 -34.18 -22.84
N ALA A 623 9.22 -34.49 -24.13
CA ALA A 623 8.38 -33.92 -25.18
C ALA A 623 7.00 -34.61 -25.22
N VAL A 624 5.94 -33.84 -25.45
CA VAL A 624 4.53 -34.32 -25.44
C VAL A 624 3.91 -34.34 -26.85
N ASN A 625 4.71 -34.73 -27.85
CA ASN A 625 4.39 -34.59 -29.28
C ASN A 625 4.30 -35.92 -30.07
N ASP A 626 4.04 -37.03 -29.39
CA ASP A 626 3.94 -38.35 -30.02
C ASP A 626 2.53 -38.67 -30.57
N GLY A 627 1.56 -37.78 -30.34
CA GLY A 627 0.17 -37.96 -30.73
C GLY A 627 -0.69 -38.70 -29.70
N GLU A 628 -0.15 -39.04 -28.53
CA GLU A 628 -0.88 -39.59 -27.38
C GLU A 628 -1.30 -38.46 -26.40
N TRP A 629 -2.08 -38.80 -25.37
CA TRP A 629 -2.51 -37.85 -24.33
C TRP A 629 -1.51 -37.84 -23.17
N HIS A 630 -0.91 -36.68 -22.92
CA HIS A 630 -0.06 -36.42 -21.75
C HIS A 630 -0.73 -35.45 -20.79
N PHE A 631 -0.60 -35.71 -19.50
CA PHE A 631 -0.99 -34.75 -18.47
C PHE A 631 0.18 -33.82 -18.18
N VAL A 632 -0.04 -32.52 -18.24
CA VAL A 632 1.01 -31.53 -17.97
C VAL A 632 0.52 -30.55 -16.92
N ALA A 633 1.39 -30.24 -15.95
CA ALA A 633 1.12 -29.20 -14.96
C ALA A 633 2.28 -28.19 -14.90
N TRP A 634 1.93 -26.92 -14.72
CA TRP A 634 2.85 -25.81 -14.53
C TRP A 634 2.44 -25.09 -13.25
N SER A 635 3.36 -24.86 -12.34
CA SER A 635 3.07 -24.14 -11.09
C SER A 635 4.04 -23.01 -10.83
N TYR A 636 3.55 -22.01 -10.10
CA TYR A 636 4.32 -20.96 -9.47
C TYR A 636 3.85 -20.84 -8.02
N ASP A 637 4.76 -21.06 -7.09
CA ASP A 637 4.56 -20.89 -5.65
C ASP A 637 5.09 -19.52 -5.25
N ALA A 638 4.18 -18.57 -5.03
CA ALA A 638 4.56 -17.23 -4.61
C ALA A 638 5.16 -17.21 -3.19
N VAL A 639 4.79 -18.14 -2.32
CA VAL A 639 5.31 -18.18 -0.94
C VAL A 639 6.77 -18.66 -0.93
N LYS A 640 7.11 -19.62 -1.79
CA LYS A 640 8.45 -20.22 -1.89
C LYS A 640 9.31 -19.68 -3.04
N ASN A 641 8.82 -18.70 -3.80
CA ASN A 641 9.45 -18.18 -5.03
C ASN A 641 9.93 -19.30 -5.96
N GLN A 642 9.07 -20.29 -6.21
CA GLN A 642 9.44 -21.48 -6.96
C GLN A 642 8.50 -21.74 -8.12
N ILE A 643 9.06 -22.00 -9.30
CA ILE A 643 8.32 -22.56 -10.43
C ILE A 643 8.62 -24.04 -10.57
N ALA A 644 7.62 -24.83 -10.97
CA ALA A 644 7.76 -26.24 -11.26
C ALA A 644 6.96 -26.65 -12.51
N VAL A 645 7.42 -27.70 -13.17
CA VAL A 645 6.74 -28.30 -14.31
C VAL A 645 6.72 -29.82 -14.17
N TYR A 646 5.57 -30.40 -14.50
CA TYR A 646 5.25 -31.81 -14.32
C TYR A 646 4.74 -32.41 -15.61
N VAL A 647 5.11 -33.66 -15.88
CA VAL A 647 4.61 -34.45 -17.01
C VAL A 647 4.15 -35.80 -16.48
N ASP A 648 2.95 -36.21 -16.87
CA ASP A 648 2.29 -37.46 -16.46
C ASP A 648 2.29 -37.67 -14.93
N GLY A 649 2.09 -36.56 -14.21
CA GLY A 649 1.99 -36.49 -12.75
C GLY A 649 3.34 -36.58 -12.01
N GLN A 650 4.46 -36.65 -12.71
CA GLN A 650 5.80 -36.59 -12.13
C GLN A 650 6.40 -35.20 -12.28
N ILE A 651 7.13 -34.74 -11.25
CA ILE A 651 7.91 -33.50 -11.35
C ILE A 651 9.13 -33.73 -12.23
N GLU A 652 9.27 -32.95 -13.30
CA GLU A 652 10.44 -33.05 -14.19
C GLU A 652 11.46 -31.96 -13.92
N ASN A 653 11.00 -30.74 -13.59
CA ASN A 653 11.90 -29.64 -13.28
C ASN A 653 11.28 -28.68 -12.27
N LYS A 654 12.14 -28.04 -11.48
CA LYS A 654 11.80 -26.93 -10.58
C LYS A 654 12.98 -26.00 -10.38
N ALA A 655 12.72 -24.72 -10.23
CA ALA A 655 13.75 -23.73 -9.92
C ALA A 655 13.18 -22.63 -9.01
N GLN A 656 14.09 -22.01 -8.26
CA GLN A 656 13.81 -20.71 -7.65
C GLN A 656 13.71 -19.67 -8.76
N VAL A 657 12.77 -18.74 -8.65
CA VAL A 657 12.70 -17.53 -9.47
C VAL A 657 13.29 -16.36 -8.69
N SER A 658 13.63 -15.25 -9.36
CA SER A 658 14.08 -14.06 -8.63
C SER A 658 13.00 -13.54 -7.66
N ASP A 659 13.44 -12.89 -6.60
CA ASP A 659 12.56 -12.43 -5.50
C ASP A 659 11.82 -11.13 -5.80
N SER A 660 12.15 -10.53 -6.94
CA SER A 660 11.34 -9.48 -7.56
C SER A 660 10.05 -10.10 -8.12
N TYR A 661 8.99 -9.31 -8.28
CA TYR A 661 7.68 -9.80 -8.69
C TYR A 661 7.39 -9.54 -10.17
N ALA A 662 6.79 -10.50 -10.88
CA ALA A 662 6.31 -10.29 -12.24
C ALA A 662 5.23 -9.24 -12.34
N ASP A 663 5.58 -8.11 -12.93
CA ASP A 663 4.66 -7.06 -13.32
C ASP A 663 3.32 -7.67 -13.77
N PRO A 664 2.19 -7.25 -13.17
CA PRO A 664 0.90 -7.81 -13.54
C PRO A 664 0.63 -7.51 -15.01
N SER A 665 0.11 -8.51 -15.71
CA SER A 665 -0.35 -8.33 -17.07
C SER A 665 -1.78 -7.77 -17.01
N GLU A 666 -2.11 -6.82 -17.88
CA GLU A 666 -3.49 -6.37 -18.11
C GLU A 666 -4.20 -7.22 -19.18
N SER A 667 -3.51 -8.23 -19.73
CA SER A 667 -4.03 -9.11 -20.77
C SER A 667 -5.12 -10.03 -20.20
N ASN A 668 -6.15 -10.35 -20.99
CA ASN A 668 -7.09 -11.41 -20.64
C ASN A 668 -6.39 -12.78 -20.67
N PHE A 669 -7.02 -13.82 -20.12
CA PHE A 669 -6.58 -15.18 -20.36
C PHE A 669 -6.78 -15.58 -21.82
N PHE A 670 -5.75 -16.22 -22.36
CA PHE A 670 -5.80 -16.86 -23.66
C PHE A 670 -5.43 -18.34 -23.54
N ILE A 671 -6.23 -19.20 -24.17
CA ILE A 671 -6.03 -20.64 -24.21
C ILE A 671 -5.69 -21.01 -25.65
N GLY A 672 -4.52 -21.61 -25.86
CA GLY A 672 -4.03 -22.06 -27.17
C GLY A 672 -3.31 -20.99 -28.02
N ALA A 673 -2.95 -19.84 -27.45
CA ALA A 673 -2.12 -18.83 -28.09
C ALA A 673 -1.44 -17.93 -27.06
N ALA A 674 -0.37 -17.25 -27.47
CA ALA A 674 0.16 -16.08 -26.78
C ALA A 674 -0.24 -14.82 -27.54
N ILE A 675 -0.28 -13.68 -26.86
CA ILE A 675 -0.44 -12.37 -27.48
C ILE A 675 0.87 -11.59 -27.35
N ASN A 676 1.34 -11.03 -28.47
CA ASN A 676 2.48 -10.13 -28.54
C ASN A 676 2.06 -8.87 -29.31
N ASP A 677 2.27 -7.69 -28.74
CA ASP A 677 1.90 -6.40 -29.34
C ASP A 677 0.42 -6.33 -29.76
N GLY A 678 -0.46 -6.95 -28.96
CA GLY A 678 -1.89 -7.07 -29.26
C GLY A 678 -2.25 -8.09 -30.35
N GLU A 679 -1.27 -8.78 -30.94
CA GLU A 679 -1.47 -9.72 -32.04
C GLU A 679 -1.22 -11.19 -31.62
N PRO A 680 -1.95 -12.16 -32.20
CA PRO A 680 -1.73 -13.57 -31.91
C PRO A 680 -0.33 -14.07 -32.32
N ALA A 681 0.30 -14.79 -31.40
CA ALA A 681 1.61 -15.43 -31.57
C ALA A 681 1.60 -16.84 -30.97
N SER A 682 2.60 -17.66 -31.34
CA SER A 682 2.83 -18.99 -30.74
C SER A 682 1.57 -19.86 -30.66
N LEU A 683 0.83 -19.96 -31.77
CA LEU A 683 -0.45 -20.66 -31.82
C LEU A 683 -0.27 -22.16 -31.53
N PHE A 684 -1.11 -22.68 -30.64
CA PHE A 684 -1.20 -24.11 -30.40
C PHE A 684 -1.92 -24.82 -31.55
N THR A 685 -1.39 -25.97 -31.93
CA THR A 685 -2.00 -26.89 -32.89
C THR A 685 -1.96 -28.28 -32.29
N GLY A 686 -3.14 -28.83 -32.03
CA GLY A 686 -3.33 -30.04 -31.23
C GLY A 686 -4.72 -30.07 -30.58
N LYS A 687 -4.86 -30.81 -29.49
CA LYS A 687 -6.09 -30.86 -28.69
C LYS A 687 -5.75 -30.65 -27.22
N LEU A 688 -6.62 -29.94 -26.51
CA LEU A 688 -6.57 -29.81 -25.05
C LEU A 688 -7.85 -30.37 -24.45
N ASP A 689 -7.69 -30.97 -23.28
CA ASP A 689 -8.79 -31.51 -22.49
C ASP A 689 -8.55 -31.20 -21.01
N ASP A 690 -9.64 -31.04 -20.26
CA ASP A 690 -9.66 -30.90 -18.80
C ASP A 690 -8.69 -29.83 -18.24
N LEU A 691 -8.67 -28.63 -18.83
CA LEU A 691 -7.79 -27.53 -18.43
C LEU A 691 -8.26 -26.90 -17.12
N LYS A 692 -7.43 -26.96 -16.07
CA LYS A 692 -7.74 -26.46 -14.72
C LYS A 692 -6.71 -25.43 -14.29
N ILE A 693 -7.16 -24.47 -13.48
CA ILE A 693 -6.32 -23.50 -12.80
C ILE A 693 -6.68 -23.52 -11.31
N TYR A 694 -5.66 -23.54 -10.47
CA TYR A 694 -5.78 -23.52 -9.01
C TYR A 694 -5.27 -22.18 -8.46
N HIS A 695 -5.85 -21.71 -7.35
CA HIS A 695 -5.47 -20.45 -6.69
C HIS A 695 -4.15 -20.53 -5.89
N ASN A 696 -3.41 -21.63 -6.01
CA ASN A 696 -2.12 -21.84 -5.35
C ASN A 696 -1.23 -22.83 -6.14
N ALA A 697 0.04 -22.93 -5.74
CA ALA A 697 0.91 -24.01 -6.20
C ALA A 697 0.55 -25.33 -5.51
N LEU A 698 0.08 -26.30 -6.29
CA LEU A 698 -0.10 -27.67 -5.82
C LEU A 698 1.25 -28.29 -5.52
N ASP A 699 1.33 -29.05 -4.43
CA ASP A 699 2.51 -29.83 -4.12
C ASP A 699 2.65 -31.06 -5.02
N VAL A 700 3.81 -31.73 -4.95
CA VAL A 700 4.13 -32.89 -5.80
C VAL A 700 3.15 -34.05 -5.60
N VAL A 701 2.62 -34.22 -4.38
CA VAL A 701 1.65 -35.28 -4.05
C VAL A 701 0.28 -34.92 -4.63
N GLU A 702 -0.14 -33.67 -4.50
CA GLU A 702 -1.41 -33.16 -5.02
C GLU A 702 -1.46 -33.29 -6.55
N VAL A 703 -0.38 -32.90 -7.27
CA VAL A 703 -0.32 -33.07 -8.73
C VAL A 703 -0.41 -34.55 -9.15
N ALA A 704 0.29 -35.44 -8.43
CA ALA A 704 0.21 -36.89 -8.71
C ALA A 704 -1.18 -37.47 -8.39
N GLN A 705 -1.88 -36.95 -7.39
CA GLN A 705 -3.26 -37.31 -7.09
C GLN A 705 -4.19 -36.87 -8.22
N VAL A 706 -4.11 -35.62 -8.68
CA VAL A 706 -4.91 -35.13 -9.82
C VAL A 706 -4.73 -36.03 -11.05
N TYR A 707 -3.49 -36.45 -11.34
CA TYR A 707 -3.21 -37.39 -12.44
C TYR A 707 -3.82 -38.78 -12.23
N THR A 708 -3.57 -39.41 -11.08
CA THR A 708 -4.00 -40.79 -10.81
C THR A 708 -5.51 -40.92 -10.64
N GLU A 709 -6.19 -39.86 -10.21
CA GLU A 709 -7.65 -39.77 -10.22
C GLU A 709 -8.21 -39.76 -11.66
N ALA A 710 -7.53 -39.08 -12.59
CA ALA A 710 -7.88 -39.06 -14.01
C ALA A 710 -7.47 -40.34 -14.76
N LYS A 711 -6.43 -41.06 -14.30
CA LYS A 711 -6.03 -42.40 -14.79
C LYS A 711 -6.09 -43.47 -13.67
N PRO A 712 -7.30 -43.96 -13.30
CA PRO A 712 -7.42 -44.98 -12.27
C PRO A 712 -6.64 -46.25 -12.61
N GLY A 713 -5.76 -46.68 -11.70
CA GLY A 713 -4.93 -47.87 -11.84
C GLY A 713 -3.49 -47.60 -12.27
N GLU A 714 -3.18 -46.37 -12.69
CA GLU A 714 -1.80 -45.92 -12.86
C GLU A 714 -1.15 -45.69 -11.49
N THR A 715 0.14 -45.95 -11.37
CA THR A 715 0.90 -45.71 -10.13
C THR A 715 2.08 -44.81 -10.44
N ILE A 716 2.21 -43.71 -9.69
CA ILE A 716 3.34 -42.81 -9.79
C ILE A 716 4.29 -43.03 -8.62
N CYS A 717 5.58 -43.05 -8.94
CA CYS A 717 6.65 -42.93 -7.97
C CYS A 717 7.10 -41.48 -7.88
N LEU A 718 6.93 -40.84 -6.72
CA LEU A 718 7.34 -39.44 -6.50
C LEU A 718 8.85 -39.25 -6.26
N GLY A 719 9.60 -40.35 -6.28
CA GLY A 719 11.04 -40.40 -6.10
C GLY A 719 11.50 -41.72 -5.48
N PRO A 720 12.80 -42.02 -5.54
CA PRO A 720 13.35 -43.24 -4.95
C PRO A 720 13.04 -43.29 -3.45
N VAL A 721 12.40 -44.37 -2.99
CA VAL A 721 11.97 -44.55 -1.59
C VAL A 721 13.16 -44.71 -0.64
N GLY A 722 14.34 -44.98 -1.21
CA GLY A 722 15.63 -44.97 -0.55
C GLY A 722 16.58 -45.95 -1.23
N PRO A 723 17.83 -46.04 -0.77
CA PRO A 723 18.82 -46.98 -1.31
C PRO A 723 18.50 -48.47 -1.04
N MET A 724 17.37 -48.74 -0.38
CA MET A 724 16.92 -50.06 0.03
C MET A 724 15.76 -50.60 -0.82
N ASP A 725 15.30 -49.83 -1.80
CA ASP A 725 14.42 -50.28 -2.86
C ASP A 725 15.32 -50.89 -3.96
N PHE A 726 15.50 -52.21 -3.91
CA PHE A 726 16.47 -52.91 -4.75
C PHE A 726 15.88 -53.34 -6.09
N ASN A 727 14.54 -53.45 -6.18
CA ASN A 727 13.83 -53.77 -7.42
C ASN A 727 13.30 -52.53 -8.15
N GLU A 728 13.49 -51.33 -7.58
CA GLU A 728 13.05 -50.04 -8.10
C GLU A 728 11.53 -50.01 -8.33
N ASP A 729 10.76 -50.66 -7.45
CA ASP A 729 9.29 -50.71 -7.50
C ASP A 729 8.60 -49.58 -6.69
N CYS A 730 9.41 -48.70 -6.10
CA CYS A 730 8.99 -47.59 -5.25
C CYS A 730 8.24 -48.03 -4.00
N GLN A 731 8.61 -49.20 -3.47
CA GLN A 731 8.27 -49.69 -2.16
C GLN A 731 9.53 -50.27 -1.51
N VAL A 732 9.57 -50.31 -0.19
CA VAL A 732 10.57 -51.11 0.53
C VAL A 732 9.81 -52.19 1.27
N ASN A 733 9.79 -53.39 0.69
CA ASN A 733 8.96 -54.49 1.16
C ASN A 733 9.78 -55.80 1.30
N LEU A 734 9.10 -56.94 1.40
CA LEU A 734 9.75 -58.23 1.62
C LEU A 734 10.58 -58.68 0.41
N GLU A 735 10.24 -58.23 -0.79
CA GLU A 735 10.97 -58.53 -2.03
C GLU A 735 12.35 -57.86 -2.01
N ASP A 736 12.43 -56.59 -1.60
CA ASP A 736 13.70 -55.87 -1.41
C ASP A 736 14.57 -56.52 -0.34
N TYR A 737 13.97 -56.92 0.78
CA TYR A 737 14.68 -57.64 1.82
C TYR A 737 15.24 -58.96 1.29
N ALA A 738 14.49 -59.68 0.45
CA ALA A 738 14.96 -60.92 -0.16
C ALA A 738 16.12 -60.66 -1.13
N MET A 739 16.08 -59.56 -1.90
CA MET A 739 17.18 -59.14 -2.79
C MET A 739 18.45 -58.79 -2.01
N MET A 740 18.34 -57.96 -0.99
CA MET A 740 19.45 -57.67 -0.08
C MET A 740 19.99 -58.94 0.59
N ALA A 741 19.11 -59.85 1.02
CA ALA A 741 19.50 -61.10 1.65
C ALA A 741 20.25 -62.06 0.71
N MET A 742 20.06 -61.97 -0.61
CA MET A 742 20.81 -62.77 -1.59
C MET A 742 22.27 -62.33 -1.69
N ASP A 743 22.53 -61.03 -1.56
CA ASP A 743 23.90 -60.47 -1.61
C ASP A 743 24.54 -60.33 -0.21
N TRP A 744 23.78 -60.70 0.83
CA TRP A 744 24.22 -60.62 2.22
C TRP A 744 25.47 -61.47 2.45
N GLN A 745 26.55 -60.84 2.93
CA GLN A 745 27.87 -61.42 3.16
C GLN A 745 28.68 -61.75 1.89
N LEU A 746 28.29 -61.25 0.72
CA LEU A 746 29.22 -61.22 -0.42
C LEU A 746 30.38 -60.27 -0.11
N CYS A 747 31.60 -60.76 -0.31
CA CYS A 747 32.81 -59.98 -0.09
C CYS A 747 33.63 -59.84 -1.38
N ASN A 748 33.98 -58.61 -1.71
CA ASN A 748 34.76 -58.24 -2.89
C ASN A 748 36.13 -57.63 -2.54
N LEU A 749 36.61 -57.84 -1.32
CA LEU A 749 37.95 -57.41 -0.91
C LEU A 749 39.03 -58.26 -1.59
N ILE A 750 40.10 -57.61 -2.02
CA ILE A 750 41.29 -58.25 -2.57
C ILE A 750 42.50 -57.80 -1.74
N PRO A 751 43.23 -58.73 -1.09
CA PRO A 751 43.05 -60.19 -1.16
C PRO A 751 41.81 -60.68 -0.37
N VAL A 752 41.22 -61.78 -0.83
CA VAL A 752 39.93 -62.34 -0.31
C VAL A 752 40.02 -62.76 1.17
N GLU A 753 41.22 -62.86 1.72
CA GLU A 753 41.49 -63.17 3.13
C GLU A 753 41.07 -62.01 4.07
N ASP A 754 40.86 -60.82 3.55
CA ASP A 754 40.39 -59.66 4.33
C ASP A 754 38.86 -59.66 4.56
N CYS A 755 38.17 -60.69 4.08
CA CYS A 755 36.71 -60.86 4.20
C CYS A 755 36.24 -61.48 5.52
N GLU A 756 37.14 -61.75 6.46
CA GLU A 756 36.87 -62.45 7.74
C GLU A 756 36.16 -61.60 8.80
#